data_AF-A0A5F8G3Z8-F1
#
_entry.id   AF-A0A5F8G3Z8-F1
#
_cell.length_a   1.000
_cell.length_b   1.000
_cell.length_c   1.000
_cell.angle_alpha   90.00
_cell.angle_beta   90.00
_cell.angle_gamma   90.00
#
_symmetry.space_group_name_H-M   'P 1'
#
loop_
_entity.id
_entity.type
_entity.pdbx_description
1 polymer ?
#
loop_
_entity_poly.entity_id
_entity_poly.type
_entity_poly.pdbx_seq_one_letter_code
_entity_poly.pdbx_strand_id
1 'polypeptide(L)'
;MSRDETVCKYCGVSYLILHEFKLMEEKMKAMEADMKFYQGSVDREKSLQERLKSLEQDFQNSKTNGEAQAERIRDLSTQLENQQKRFQSVNEELRHFQDELKVAHRQSQQYRKNLEQHHAINRKTLILLKFSRRELASIKNEVTYTLQNLTYLNEEIVFQIKHISERAVFTEMTKLNKTLSSVQRDKDRLEEEVKSLKLVSDAALLKSQQIQAIGQQGVGLLNRCHELQKEAIELQNQIEALGLKFQKAKDEAEQYKEMLMVKSDEAEEYQRKFRKLKFESNISETRHARELKEKEDSLLACQQMCKHLQEEVAAKERLEENLKRKISLSENELDMIKVLLNQAQEEVVNLKNERELMVISHKNRIEQLQENFRQKMLSDENWREKLESELNKERLRHAAECQELTLRIKEEAKLELAIEKEKHQEIIKQYQREQEKLQKKINDLIDNATHDLRREVALLEKKLQETQMQFSEKVAVKEAEIQGLKALVMDFESRLRKEMNNNDSISEDLRKEIKQKSDELEKITQEHTQLMQQFNQAQEENTFLQETVRRECEERFELTEALCQAREQLLELKKLDGNFPLSRSSLSQGNLTSSALVVSNGERSLMSTAPGKGARIPVLHYIPKSSPNSSYSNQGPGGSNGILPIPKPPKGKASSVNETRHRIAGILKSRLSQHRPGWD
;
A
#
# COMPACT_ATOMS: atom_id res chain seq x y z
N MET A 1 -85.42 38.02 -93.50
CA MET A 1 -86.56 37.09 -93.73
C MET A 1 -87.83 37.78 -93.29
N SER A 2 -89.00 37.38 -93.80
CA SER A 2 -90.29 37.90 -93.36
C SER A 2 -90.63 37.40 -91.95
N ARG A 3 -91.51 38.09 -91.21
CA ARG A 3 -91.86 37.70 -89.83
C ARG A 3 -92.52 36.32 -89.78
N ASP A 4 -93.38 36.01 -90.75
CA ASP A 4 -94.16 34.76 -90.78
C ASP A 4 -93.33 33.51 -91.16
N GLU A 5 -92.12 33.69 -91.69
CA GLU A 5 -91.13 32.60 -91.87
C GLU A 5 -90.38 32.28 -90.58
N THR A 6 -90.33 33.22 -89.62
CA THR A 6 -89.54 33.08 -88.39
C THR A 6 -90.32 32.54 -87.19
N VAL A 7 -91.60 32.18 -87.35
CA VAL A 7 -92.46 31.68 -86.26
C VAL A 7 -93.03 30.30 -86.59
N CYS A 8 -92.92 29.35 -85.67
CA CYS A 8 -93.43 28.00 -85.87
C CYS A 8 -94.96 27.96 -85.83
N LYS A 9 -95.59 27.64 -86.96
CA LYS A 9 -97.07 27.63 -87.14
C LYS A 9 -97.83 26.62 -86.26
N TYR A 10 -97.14 25.70 -85.58
CA TYR A 10 -97.75 24.73 -84.66
C TYR A 10 -97.61 25.06 -83.16
N CYS A 11 -96.70 25.95 -82.77
CA CYS A 11 -96.48 26.29 -81.35
C CYS A 11 -96.27 27.77 -81.05
N GLY A 12 -96.30 28.66 -82.05
CA GLY A 12 -96.20 30.11 -81.87
C GLY A 12 -94.82 30.65 -81.45
N VAL A 13 -93.85 29.77 -81.19
CA VAL A 13 -92.49 30.15 -80.79
C VAL A 13 -91.74 30.70 -82.00
N SER A 14 -91.06 31.85 -81.81
CA SER A 14 -90.13 32.40 -82.81
C SER A 14 -88.84 31.59 -82.82
N TYR A 15 -88.41 31.15 -84.00
CA TYR A 15 -87.12 30.50 -84.25
C TYR A 15 -85.95 31.41 -83.85
N LEU A 16 -86.10 32.73 -83.90
CA LEU A 16 -85.09 33.69 -83.42
C LEU A 16 -84.92 33.58 -81.90
N ILE A 17 -86.02 33.55 -81.15
CA ILE A 17 -86.01 33.40 -79.68
C ILE A 17 -85.42 32.04 -79.30
N LEU A 18 -85.80 30.96 -79.99
CA LEU A 18 -85.26 29.62 -79.76
C LEU A 18 -83.75 29.56 -80.06
N HIS A 19 -83.29 30.22 -81.12
CA HIS A 19 -81.87 30.34 -81.47
C HIS A 19 -81.09 31.17 -80.42
N GLU A 20 -81.65 32.27 -79.93
CA GLU A 20 -81.04 33.09 -78.87
C GLU A 20 -80.94 32.33 -77.55
N PHE A 21 -81.97 31.57 -77.15
CA PHE A 21 -81.90 30.67 -75.99
C PHE A 21 -80.83 29.60 -76.17
N LYS A 22 -80.77 28.94 -77.33
CA LYS A 22 -79.74 27.91 -77.61
C LYS A 22 -78.33 28.50 -77.62
N LEU A 23 -78.15 29.70 -78.17
CA LEU A 23 -76.87 30.41 -78.15
C LEU A 23 -76.48 30.84 -76.72
N MET A 24 -77.44 31.19 -75.86
CA MET A 24 -77.19 31.44 -74.44
C MET A 24 -76.87 30.15 -73.67
N GLU A 25 -77.51 29.03 -73.99
CA GLU A 25 -77.22 27.71 -73.42
C GLU A 25 -75.81 27.22 -73.81
N GLU A 26 -75.42 27.40 -75.08
CA GLU A 26 -74.08 27.08 -75.58
C GLU A 26 -73.01 27.99 -74.94
N LYS A 27 -73.28 29.30 -74.77
CA LYS A 27 -72.41 30.22 -74.01
C LYS A 27 -72.33 29.86 -72.53
N MET A 28 -73.42 29.44 -71.89
CA MET A 28 -73.45 29.01 -70.50
C MET A 28 -72.62 27.74 -70.30
N LYS A 29 -72.72 26.77 -71.22
CA LYS A 29 -71.91 25.55 -71.24
C LYS A 29 -70.42 25.84 -71.45
N ALA A 30 -70.08 26.80 -72.31
CA ALA A 30 -68.70 27.27 -72.47
C ALA A 30 -68.17 27.91 -71.17
N MET A 31 -68.93 28.85 -70.58
CA MET A 31 -68.55 29.52 -69.33
C MET A 31 -68.44 28.54 -68.14
N GLU A 32 -69.29 27.51 -68.09
CA GLU A 32 -69.16 26.41 -67.13
C GLU A 32 -67.88 25.58 -67.34
N ALA A 33 -67.47 25.33 -68.59
CA ALA A 33 -66.24 24.61 -68.90
C ALA A 33 -65.02 25.45 -68.50
N ASP A 34 -65.02 26.74 -68.79
CA ASP A 34 -63.99 27.69 -68.36
C ASP A 34 -63.92 27.77 -66.83
N MET A 35 -65.05 27.90 -66.12
CA MET A 35 -65.07 27.89 -64.66
C MET A 35 -64.52 26.58 -64.07
N LYS A 36 -64.83 25.42 -64.66
CA LYS A 36 -64.26 24.11 -64.25
C LYS A 36 -62.75 24.04 -64.52
N PHE A 37 -62.27 24.61 -65.62
CA PHE A 37 -60.85 24.72 -65.93
C PHE A 37 -60.10 25.63 -64.93
N TYR A 38 -60.64 26.82 -64.64
CA TYR A 38 -60.06 27.75 -63.67
C TYR A 38 -60.08 27.20 -62.25
N GLN A 39 -61.17 26.56 -61.82
CA GLN A 39 -61.24 25.88 -60.52
C GLN A 39 -60.14 24.81 -60.40
N GLY A 40 -60.02 23.95 -61.40
CA GLY A 40 -58.93 22.95 -61.45
C GLY A 40 -57.53 23.58 -61.49
N SER A 41 -57.38 24.82 -61.96
CA SER A 41 -56.11 25.55 -61.90
C SER A 41 -55.82 26.12 -60.52
N VAL A 42 -56.82 26.70 -59.85
CA VAL A 42 -56.71 27.18 -58.47
C VAL A 42 -56.38 26.04 -57.51
N ASP A 43 -56.98 24.85 -57.69
CA ASP A 43 -56.70 23.72 -56.80
C ASP A 43 -55.33 23.06 -57.08
N ARG A 44 -54.85 23.10 -58.33
CA ARG A 44 -53.43 22.80 -58.64
C ARG A 44 -52.49 23.81 -57.97
N GLU A 45 -52.81 25.10 -57.99
CA GLU A 45 -51.97 26.13 -57.39
C GLU A 45 -51.91 26.01 -55.86
N LYS A 46 -53.04 25.79 -55.18
CA LYS A 46 -53.07 25.45 -53.74
C LYS A 46 -52.18 24.24 -53.44
N SER A 47 -52.32 23.16 -54.21
CA SER A 47 -51.51 21.95 -54.06
C SER A 47 -50.01 22.20 -54.22
N LEU A 48 -49.61 23.16 -55.08
CA LEU A 48 -48.23 23.59 -55.25
C LEU A 48 -47.76 24.49 -54.10
N GLN A 49 -48.59 25.42 -53.62
CA GLN A 49 -48.29 26.27 -52.46
C GLN A 49 -48.13 25.45 -51.17
N GLU A 50 -48.93 24.40 -50.98
CA GLU A 50 -48.79 23.46 -49.85
C GLU A 50 -47.48 22.67 -49.94
N ARG A 51 -47.14 22.15 -51.12
CA ARG A 51 -45.85 21.45 -51.36
C ARG A 51 -44.64 22.36 -51.19
N LEU A 52 -44.74 23.64 -51.57
CA LEU A 52 -43.68 24.62 -51.34
C LEU A 52 -43.48 24.87 -49.84
N LYS A 53 -44.57 25.00 -49.07
CA LYS A 53 -44.50 25.16 -47.60
C LYS A 53 -43.90 23.93 -46.91
N SER A 54 -44.22 22.71 -47.35
CA SER A 54 -43.59 21.50 -46.79
C SER A 54 -42.10 21.42 -47.16
N LEU A 55 -41.75 21.68 -48.43
CA LEU A 55 -40.34 21.71 -48.88
C LEU A 55 -39.51 22.77 -48.14
N GLU A 56 -40.07 23.95 -47.87
CA GLU A 56 -39.39 25.01 -47.14
C GLU A 56 -39.23 24.66 -45.65
N GLN A 57 -40.24 24.04 -45.02
CA GLN A 57 -40.11 23.51 -43.67
C GLN A 57 -39.04 22.40 -43.58
N ASP A 58 -39.04 21.45 -44.53
CA ASP A 58 -38.04 20.38 -44.60
C ASP A 58 -36.63 20.93 -44.85
N PHE A 59 -36.51 22.00 -45.64
CA PHE A 59 -35.23 22.70 -45.83
C PHE A 59 -34.73 23.37 -44.54
N GLN A 60 -35.60 24.05 -43.77
CA GLN A 60 -35.21 24.62 -42.46
C GLN A 60 -34.87 23.53 -41.43
N ASN A 61 -35.60 22.40 -41.42
CA ASN A 61 -35.30 21.23 -40.59
C ASN A 61 -33.93 20.64 -40.94
N SER A 62 -33.64 20.49 -42.24
CA SER A 62 -32.35 20.00 -42.74
C SER A 62 -31.20 20.95 -42.40
N LYS A 63 -31.41 22.27 -42.58
CA LYS A 63 -30.43 23.32 -42.24
C LYS A 63 -30.08 23.31 -40.76
N THR A 64 -31.08 23.34 -39.87
CA THR A 64 -30.86 23.36 -38.41
C THR A 64 -30.20 22.07 -37.90
N ASN A 65 -30.54 20.91 -38.48
CA ASN A 65 -29.83 19.66 -38.22
C ASN A 65 -28.36 19.72 -38.70
N GLY A 66 -28.09 20.30 -39.87
CA GLY A 66 -26.73 20.52 -40.37
C GLY A 66 -25.90 21.47 -39.49
N GLU A 67 -26.50 22.55 -39.01
CA GLU A 67 -25.89 23.48 -38.05
C GLU A 67 -25.58 22.79 -36.71
N ALA A 68 -26.51 21.99 -36.18
CA ALA A 68 -26.28 21.20 -34.97
C ALA A 68 -25.22 20.09 -35.13
N GLN A 69 -25.11 19.48 -36.31
CA GLN A 69 -24.02 18.55 -36.62
C GLN A 69 -22.67 19.26 -36.71
N ALA A 70 -22.61 20.44 -37.33
CA ALA A 70 -21.39 21.26 -37.38
C ALA A 70 -20.94 21.69 -35.97
N GLU A 71 -21.88 22.07 -35.09
CA GLU A 71 -21.62 22.35 -33.67
C GLU A 71 -20.99 21.14 -32.96
N ARG A 72 -21.64 19.97 -33.07
CA ARG A 72 -21.13 18.72 -32.48
C ARG A 72 -19.75 18.32 -33.03
N ILE A 73 -19.45 18.62 -34.30
CA ILE A 73 -18.12 18.39 -34.88
C ILE A 73 -17.08 19.35 -34.29
N ARG A 74 -17.43 20.63 -34.03
CA ARG A 74 -16.55 21.58 -33.31
C ARG A 74 -16.25 21.09 -31.89
N ASP A 75 -17.27 20.66 -31.16
CA ASP A 75 -17.13 20.12 -29.79
C ASP A 75 -16.23 18.87 -29.75
N LEU A 76 -16.44 17.91 -30.66
CA LEU A 76 -15.61 16.71 -30.74
C LEU A 76 -14.17 17.04 -31.16
N SER A 77 -13.97 18.03 -32.02
CA SER A 77 -12.62 18.47 -32.45
C SER A 77 -11.84 19.11 -31.29
N THR A 78 -12.47 19.99 -30.51
CA THR A 78 -11.82 20.61 -29.34
C THR A 78 -11.60 19.60 -28.21
N GLN A 79 -12.49 18.63 -28.01
CA GLN A 79 -12.25 17.51 -27.11
C GLN A 79 -11.05 16.66 -27.54
N LEU A 80 -10.94 16.34 -28.84
CA LEU A 80 -9.80 15.59 -29.39
C LEU A 80 -8.48 16.36 -29.20
N GLU A 81 -8.45 17.66 -29.49
CA GLU A 81 -7.27 18.51 -29.28
C GLU A 81 -6.85 18.57 -27.80
N ASN A 82 -7.82 18.64 -26.88
CA ASN A 82 -7.55 18.61 -25.44
C ASN A 82 -7.02 17.24 -24.96
N GLN A 83 -7.49 16.13 -25.52
CA GLN A 83 -6.91 14.81 -25.23
C GLN A 83 -5.50 14.65 -25.83
N GLN A 84 -5.26 15.20 -27.02
CA GLN A 84 -3.93 15.23 -27.65
C GLN A 84 -2.91 15.98 -26.77
N LYS A 85 -3.28 17.15 -26.23
CA LYS A 85 -2.45 17.93 -25.29
C LYS A 85 -2.18 17.17 -23.98
N ARG A 86 -3.19 16.48 -23.44
CA ARG A 86 -3.01 15.61 -22.25
C ARG A 86 -2.05 14.46 -22.51
N PHE A 87 -2.16 13.80 -23.67
CA PHE A 87 -1.26 12.72 -24.07
C PHE A 87 0.19 13.21 -24.23
N GLN A 88 0.38 14.43 -24.76
CA GLN A 88 1.69 15.08 -24.83
C GLN A 88 2.30 15.32 -23.44
N SER A 89 1.55 15.90 -22.49
CA SER A 89 1.98 16.10 -21.08
C SER A 89 2.40 14.79 -20.42
N VAL A 90 1.55 13.76 -20.47
CA VAL A 90 1.84 12.45 -19.87
C VAL A 90 3.07 11.79 -20.50
N ASN A 91 3.31 11.99 -21.80
CA ASN A 91 4.52 11.51 -22.48
C ASN A 91 5.77 12.34 -22.15
N GLU A 92 5.64 13.56 -21.62
CA GLU A 92 6.74 14.40 -21.14
C GLU A 92 7.08 14.05 -19.69
N GLU A 93 6.07 13.87 -18.83
CA GLU A 93 6.19 13.30 -17.49
C GLU A 93 6.85 11.91 -17.52
N LEU A 94 6.42 11.02 -18.43
CA LEU A 94 7.01 9.69 -18.60
C LEU A 94 8.48 9.74 -19.03
N ARG A 95 8.87 10.73 -19.85
CA ARG A 95 10.28 10.96 -20.21
C ARG A 95 11.08 11.48 -19.02
N HIS A 96 10.53 12.39 -18.22
CA HIS A 96 11.14 12.86 -16.97
C HIS A 96 11.42 11.71 -16.00
N PHE A 97 10.41 10.89 -15.69
CA PHE A 97 10.56 9.73 -14.80
C PHE A 97 11.57 8.69 -15.34
N GLN A 98 11.68 8.51 -16.65
CA GLN A 98 12.73 7.66 -17.24
C GLN A 98 14.14 8.22 -17.01
N ASP A 99 14.34 9.54 -17.08
CA ASP A 99 15.64 10.16 -16.83
C ASP A 99 16.00 10.21 -15.34
N GLU A 100 15.04 10.48 -14.46
CA GLU A 100 15.22 10.31 -13.00
C GLU A 100 15.62 8.87 -12.64
N LEU A 101 14.96 7.86 -13.25
CA LEU A 101 15.28 6.46 -13.01
C LEU A 101 16.69 6.10 -13.53
N LYS A 102 17.16 6.69 -14.64
CA LYS A 102 18.57 6.57 -15.09
C LYS A 102 19.54 7.20 -14.09
N VAL A 103 19.22 8.35 -13.50
CA VAL A 103 20.04 9.01 -12.47
C VAL A 103 20.09 8.19 -11.18
N ALA A 104 18.94 7.74 -10.67
CA ALA A 104 18.85 6.88 -9.48
C ALA A 104 19.59 5.54 -9.67
N HIS A 105 19.54 4.95 -10.87
CA HIS A 105 20.30 3.75 -11.19
C HIS A 105 21.82 4.00 -11.16
N ARG A 106 22.30 5.12 -11.73
CA ARG A 106 23.72 5.52 -11.67
C ARG A 106 24.18 5.74 -10.23
N GLN A 107 23.37 6.41 -9.40
CA GLN A 107 23.64 6.60 -7.97
C GLN A 107 23.72 5.27 -7.23
N SER A 108 22.75 4.37 -7.42
CA SER A 108 22.74 3.02 -6.82
C SER A 108 23.98 2.21 -7.23
N GLN A 109 24.41 2.29 -8.49
CA GLN A 109 25.63 1.65 -8.97
C GLN A 109 26.88 2.24 -8.30
N GLN A 110 26.93 3.56 -8.06
CA GLN A 110 28.05 4.19 -7.36
C GLN A 110 28.09 3.81 -5.87
N TYR A 111 26.95 3.80 -5.17
CA TYR A 111 26.89 3.31 -3.78
C TYR A 111 27.36 1.85 -3.67
N ARG A 112 27.03 1.00 -4.65
CA ARG A 112 27.52 -0.39 -4.70
C ARG A 112 29.06 -0.46 -4.83
N LYS A 113 29.66 0.32 -5.74
CA LYS A 113 31.12 0.42 -5.88
C LYS A 113 31.79 0.90 -4.59
N ASN A 114 31.23 1.92 -3.94
CA ASN A 114 31.74 2.42 -2.66
C ASN A 114 31.65 1.34 -1.56
N LEU A 115 30.54 0.60 -1.48
CA LEU A 115 30.36 -0.49 -0.53
C LEU A 115 31.37 -1.63 -0.76
N GLU A 116 31.61 -2.01 -2.02
CA GLU A 116 32.64 -2.98 -2.41
C GLU A 116 34.06 -2.52 -1.98
N GLN A 117 34.37 -1.23 -2.14
CA GLN A 117 35.63 -0.64 -1.66
C GLN A 117 35.72 -0.68 -0.12
N HIS A 118 34.67 -0.32 0.61
CA HIS A 118 34.64 -0.41 2.07
C HIS A 118 34.79 -1.86 2.57
N HIS A 119 34.17 -2.84 1.91
CA HIS A 119 34.41 -4.26 2.22
C HIS A 119 35.86 -4.70 1.95
N ALA A 120 36.48 -4.23 0.85
CA ALA A 120 37.88 -4.51 0.55
C ALA A 120 38.84 -3.88 1.60
N ILE A 121 38.57 -2.65 2.03
CA ILE A 121 39.30 -1.97 3.11
C ILE A 121 39.14 -2.74 4.43
N ASN A 122 37.91 -3.02 4.85
CA ASN A 122 37.64 -3.75 6.10
C ASN A 122 38.27 -5.15 6.10
N ARG A 123 38.34 -5.83 4.94
CA ARG A 123 39.06 -7.10 4.79
C ARG A 123 40.58 -6.95 5.00
N LYS A 124 41.20 -5.87 4.49
CA LYS A 124 42.62 -5.54 4.75
C LYS A 124 42.84 -5.22 6.24
N THR A 125 42.01 -4.36 6.83
CA THR A 125 42.08 -3.99 8.26
C THR A 125 41.93 -5.22 9.18
N LEU A 126 41.02 -6.15 8.85
CA LEU A 126 40.87 -7.40 9.61
C LEU A 126 42.09 -8.32 9.50
N ILE A 127 42.82 -8.32 8.38
CA ILE A 127 44.09 -9.04 8.24
C ILE A 127 45.17 -8.38 9.09
N LEU A 128 45.28 -7.05 9.04
CA LEU A 128 46.23 -6.28 9.85
C LEU A 128 46.00 -6.47 11.36
N LEU A 129 44.76 -6.34 11.84
CA LEU A 129 44.40 -6.59 13.24
C LEU A 129 44.73 -8.03 13.68
N LYS A 130 44.52 -9.03 12.80
CA LYS A 130 44.91 -10.42 13.07
C LYS A 130 46.43 -10.62 13.12
N PHE A 131 47.20 -9.83 12.37
CA PHE A 131 48.66 -9.79 12.44
C PHE A 131 49.12 -9.12 13.74
N SER A 132 48.71 -7.88 14.02
CA SER A 132 49.08 -7.15 15.25
C SER A 132 48.72 -7.91 16.54
N ARG A 133 47.62 -8.69 16.54
CA ARG A 133 47.26 -9.55 17.68
C ARG A 133 48.22 -10.74 17.89
N ARG A 134 48.92 -11.21 16.84
CA ARG A 134 49.99 -12.22 16.97
C ARG A 134 51.25 -11.56 17.53
N GLU A 135 51.65 -10.42 16.99
CA GLU A 135 52.83 -9.68 17.46
C GLU A 135 52.69 -9.31 18.94
N LEU A 136 51.54 -8.78 19.36
CA LEU A 136 51.25 -8.49 20.77
C LEU A 136 51.25 -9.75 21.66
N ALA A 137 50.85 -10.91 21.14
CA ALA A 137 50.94 -12.17 21.88
C ALA A 137 52.40 -12.66 21.99
N SER A 138 53.22 -12.46 20.96
CA SER A 138 54.65 -12.76 20.99
C SER A 138 55.38 -11.86 21.98
N ILE A 139 55.15 -10.54 21.92
CA ILE A 139 55.70 -9.56 22.88
C ILE A 139 55.26 -9.91 24.31
N LYS A 140 53.99 -10.26 24.52
CA LYS A 140 53.51 -10.71 25.85
C LYS A 140 54.30 -11.92 26.35
N ASN A 141 54.52 -12.92 25.50
CA ASN A 141 55.25 -14.13 25.89
C ASN A 141 56.70 -13.79 26.26
N GLU A 142 57.37 -12.95 25.47
CA GLU A 142 58.75 -12.49 25.73
C GLU A 142 58.87 -11.69 27.04
N VAL A 143 57.92 -10.79 27.30
CA VAL A 143 57.82 -10.05 28.58
C VAL A 143 57.53 -11.01 29.75
N THR A 144 56.73 -12.06 29.54
CA THR A 144 56.46 -13.05 30.59
C THR A 144 57.70 -13.90 30.90
N TYR A 145 58.44 -14.32 29.88
CA TYR A 145 59.69 -15.08 30.00
C TYR A 145 60.79 -14.26 30.69
N THR A 146 60.97 -13.00 30.28
CA THR A 146 61.95 -12.10 30.91
C THR A 146 61.60 -11.77 32.37
N LEU A 147 60.31 -11.62 32.72
CA LEU A 147 59.86 -11.48 34.12
C LEU A 147 60.13 -12.75 34.95
N GLN A 148 59.97 -13.94 34.37
CA GLN A 148 60.32 -15.21 35.06
C GLN A 148 61.83 -15.30 35.30
N ASN A 149 62.66 -14.96 34.31
CA ASN A 149 64.12 -14.95 34.45
C ASN A 149 64.60 -13.92 35.50
N LEU A 150 63.98 -12.74 35.55
CA LEU A 150 64.26 -11.72 36.58
C LEU A 150 63.85 -12.18 37.98
N THR A 151 62.74 -12.94 38.09
CA THR A 151 62.29 -13.52 39.36
C THR A 151 63.30 -14.55 39.87
N TYR A 152 63.71 -15.49 39.02
CA TYR A 152 64.74 -16.49 39.34
C TYR A 152 66.08 -15.84 39.73
N LEU A 153 66.52 -14.81 38.99
CA LEU A 153 67.74 -14.08 39.32
C LEU A 153 67.64 -13.37 40.68
N ASN A 154 66.47 -12.81 41.02
CA ASN A 154 66.24 -12.17 42.31
C ASN A 154 66.21 -13.19 43.46
N GLU A 155 65.64 -14.38 43.25
CA GLU A 155 65.67 -15.49 44.21
C GLU A 155 67.11 -15.97 44.48
N GLU A 156 67.93 -16.13 43.44
CA GLU A 156 69.37 -16.46 43.55
C GLU A 156 70.15 -15.36 44.29
N ILE A 157 69.91 -14.08 43.99
CA ILE A 157 70.56 -12.95 44.69
C ILE A 157 70.17 -12.95 46.18
N VAL A 158 68.90 -13.16 46.52
CA VAL A 158 68.44 -13.27 47.91
C VAL A 158 69.08 -14.48 48.62
N PHE A 159 69.23 -15.61 47.93
CA PHE A 159 69.92 -16.79 48.46
C PHE A 159 71.40 -16.50 48.75
N GLN A 160 72.12 -15.84 47.83
CA GLN A 160 73.52 -15.46 48.06
C GLN A 160 73.70 -14.42 49.17
N ILE A 161 72.82 -13.41 49.28
CA ILE A 161 72.83 -12.44 50.38
C ILE A 161 72.62 -13.15 51.73
N LYS A 162 71.71 -14.13 51.79
CA LYS A 162 71.49 -14.95 52.98
C LYS A 162 72.74 -15.77 53.34
N HIS A 163 73.32 -16.47 52.37
CA HIS A 163 74.54 -17.27 52.59
C HIS A 163 75.75 -16.41 53.02
N ILE A 164 75.92 -15.21 52.45
CA ILE A 164 76.98 -14.26 52.86
C ILE A 164 76.78 -13.77 54.29
N SER A 165 75.54 -13.41 54.67
CA SER A 165 75.24 -12.92 56.03
C SER A 165 75.36 -14.03 57.08
N GLU A 166 74.88 -15.23 56.82
CA GLU A 166 75.07 -16.40 57.69
C GLU A 166 76.56 -16.71 57.88
N ARG A 167 77.36 -16.70 56.81
CA ARG A 167 78.80 -16.95 56.88
C ARG A 167 79.56 -15.86 57.66
N ALA A 168 79.19 -14.59 57.48
CA ALA A 168 79.79 -13.48 58.23
C ALA A 168 79.51 -13.58 59.73
N VAL A 169 78.25 -13.84 60.11
CA VAL A 169 77.84 -14.02 61.51
C VAL A 169 78.59 -15.18 62.17
N PHE A 170 78.77 -16.30 61.48
CA PHE A 170 79.51 -17.45 62.00
C PHE A 170 81.00 -17.14 62.24
N THR A 171 81.63 -16.32 61.39
CA THR A 171 83.04 -15.89 61.56
C THR A 171 83.27 -14.85 62.66
N GLU A 172 82.24 -14.12 63.10
CA GLU A 172 82.33 -13.24 64.28
C GLU A 172 82.02 -14.00 65.58
N MET A 173 80.96 -14.83 65.60
CA MET A 173 80.63 -15.70 66.74
C MET A 173 81.82 -16.55 67.20
N THR A 174 82.57 -17.12 66.25
CA THR A 174 83.74 -17.97 66.53
C THR A 174 84.97 -17.20 67.01
N LYS A 175 85.04 -15.87 66.82
CA LYS A 175 86.07 -15.01 67.43
C LYS A 175 85.69 -14.62 68.86
N LEU A 176 84.48 -14.08 69.07
CA LEU A 176 84.04 -13.61 70.40
C LEU A 176 83.97 -14.75 71.43
N ASN A 177 83.54 -15.95 71.03
CA ASN A 177 83.49 -17.10 71.95
C ASN A 177 84.88 -17.63 72.36
N LYS A 178 85.97 -17.12 71.75
CA LYS A 178 87.35 -17.56 72.03
C LYS A 178 88.11 -16.59 72.95
N THR A 179 87.71 -15.33 73.03
CA THR A 179 88.29 -14.31 73.92
C THR A 179 87.64 -14.25 75.30
N LEU A 180 86.37 -14.64 75.42
CA LEU A 180 85.63 -14.58 76.69
C LEU A 180 86.25 -15.45 77.81
N SER A 181 86.86 -16.57 77.45
CA SER A 181 87.36 -17.58 78.41
C SER A 181 88.74 -17.27 79.03
N SER A 182 89.48 -16.28 78.53
CA SER A 182 90.78 -15.87 79.10
C SER A 182 90.67 -14.69 80.06
N VAL A 183 89.78 -13.73 79.77
CA VAL A 183 89.67 -12.44 80.49
C VAL A 183 89.19 -12.61 81.94
N GLN A 184 88.53 -13.71 82.27
CA GLN A 184 87.96 -13.98 83.60
C GLN A 184 89.00 -14.06 84.75
N ARG A 185 90.30 -14.12 84.45
CA ARG A 185 91.40 -14.13 85.45
C ARG A 185 92.12 -12.80 85.65
N ASP A 186 91.96 -11.82 84.76
CA ASP A 186 92.62 -10.51 84.86
C ASP A 186 91.75 -9.45 85.57
N LYS A 187 90.52 -9.83 85.95
CA LYS A 187 89.54 -9.05 86.72
C LYS A 187 90.13 -8.40 87.98
N ASP A 188 91.03 -9.10 88.67
CA ASP A 188 91.49 -8.74 90.00
C ASP A 188 92.66 -7.73 89.99
N ARG A 189 93.03 -7.21 88.80
CA ARG A 189 93.93 -6.06 88.67
C ARG A 189 93.29 -4.89 87.89
N LEU A 190 92.17 -4.40 88.46
CA LEU A 190 91.97 -3.03 88.95
C LEU A 190 92.45 -1.82 88.12
N GLU A 191 92.02 -0.63 88.54
CA GLU A 191 92.72 0.67 88.33
C GLU A 191 92.93 1.18 86.88
N GLU A 192 92.56 0.46 85.82
CA GLU A 192 92.40 1.03 84.46
C GLU A 192 91.05 1.78 84.34
N GLU A 193 90.90 2.74 85.25
CA GLU A 193 89.80 3.68 85.47
C GLU A 193 89.33 4.46 84.23
N VAL A 194 88.22 5.20 84.41
CA VAL A 194 87.90 6.50 83.78
C VAL A 194 87.65 6.51 82.26
N LYS A 195 88.15 5.55 81.48
CA LYS A 195 87.87 5.41 80.03
C LYS A 195 86.39 5.14 79.72
N SER A 196 85.66 4.56 80.67
CA SER A 196 84.24 4.18 80.52
C SER A 196 83.27 5.35 80.40
N LEU A 197 83.54 6.48 81.06
CA LEU A 197 82.60 7.61 81.12
C LEU A 197 82.46 8.39 79.81
N LYS A 198 83.45 8.30 78.90
CA LYS A 198 83.42 9.01 77.62
C LYS A 198 82.47 8.36 76.60
N LEU A 199 82.43 7.03 76.55
CA LEU A 199 81.58 6.25 75.65
C LEU A 199 80.06 6.46 75.91
N VAL A 200 79.68 6.80 77.14
CA VAL A 200 78.28 7.11 77.50
C VAL A 200 77.82 8.44 76.88
N SER A 201 78.72 9.42 76.77
CA SER A 201 78.45 10.71 76.11
C SER A 201 78.20 10.53 74.61
N ASP A 202 79.07 9.78 73.94
CA ASP A 202 79.00 9.59 72.49
C ASP A 202 77.75 8.77 72.09
N ALA A 203 77.36 7.78 72.91
CA ALA A 203 76.13 7.01 72.72
C ALA A 203 74.85 7.86 72.86
N ALA A 204 74.85 8.87 73.74
CA ALA A 204 73.73 9.81 73.88
C ALA A 204 73.62 10.76 72.67
N LEU A 205 74.76 11.25 72.17
CA LEU A 205 74.82 12.11 70.98
C LEU A 205 74.30 11.38 69.72
N LEU A 206 74.71 10.12 69.56
CA LEU A 206 74.32 9.28 68.41
C LEU A 206 72.81 8.94 68.44
N LYS A 207 72.22 8.73 69.62
CA LYS A 207 70.75 8.62 69.74
C LYS A 207 70.01 9.93 69.45
N SER A 208 70.57 11.09 69.81
CA SER A 208 69.98 12.38 69.47
C SER A 208 69.93 12.58 67.94
N GLN A 209 71.02 12.26 67.24
CA GLN A 209 71.08 12.27 65.77
C GLN A 209 70.11 11.25 65.14
N GLN A 210 69.96 10.06 65.75
CA GLN A 210 69.01 9.05 65.28
C GLN A 210 67.54 9.51 65.41
N ILE A 211 67.20 10.20 66.51
CA ILE A 211 65.88 10.83 66.69
C ILE A 211 65.66 11.98 65.69
N GLN A 212 66.70 12.78 65.41
CA GLN A 212 66.64 13.84 64.40
C GLN A 212 66.40 13.28 62.98
N ALA A 213 67.04 12.16 62.63
CA ALA A 213 66.82 11.45 61.36
C ALA A 213 65.39 10.86 61.26
N ILE A 214 64.86 10.29 62.35
CA ILE A 214 63.46 9.82 62.41
C ILE A 214 62.48 11.00 62.27
N GLY A 215 62.79 12.16 62.85
CA GLY A 215 62.01 13.39 62.66
C GLY A 215 61.98 13.85 61.20
N GLN A 216 63.12 13.80 60.50
CA GLN A 216 63.18 14.12 59.07
C GLN A 216 62.42 13.08 58.21
N GLN A 217 62.48 11.79 58.54
CA GLN A 217 61.60 10.78 57.93
C GLN A 217 60.11 11.07 58.18
N GLY A 218 59.74 11.53 59.38
CA GLY A 218 58.38 11.93 59.71
C GLY A 218 57.83 13.05 58.82
N VAL A 219 58.64 14.08 58.56
CA VAL A 219 58.28 15.16 57.60
C VAL A 219 58.17 14.63 56.17
N GLY A 220 59.08 13.74 55.76
CA GLY A 220 59.01 13.08 54.45
C GLY A 220 57.74 12.24 54.26
N LEU A 221 57.33 11.50 55.29
CA LEU A 221 56.09 10.73 55.30
C LEU A 221 54.84 11.62 55.31
N LEU A 222 54.85 12.72 56.07
CA LEU A 222 53.74 13.68 56.08
C LEU A 222 53.52 14.31 54.69
N ASN A 223 54.61 14.74 54.05
CA ASN A 223 54.57 15.25 52.68
C ASN A 223 54.09 14.17 51.70
N ARG A 224 54.51 12.91 51.85
CA ARG A 224 54.03 11.81 51.01
C ARG A 224 52.53 11.52 51.22
N CYS A 225 52.01 11.68 52.43
CA CYS A 225 50.57 11.59 52.70
C CYS A 225 49.79 12.74 52.05
N HIS A 226 50.29 13.98 52.11
CA HIS A 226 49.66 15.12 51.42
C HIS A 226 49.66 14.96 49.89
N GLU A 227 50.76 14.47 49.31
CA GLU A 227 50.84 14.13 47.88
C GLU A 227 49.82 13.06 47.49
N LEU A 228 49.74 11.94 48.24
CA LEU A 228 48.75 10.88 48.01
C LEU A 228 47.30 11.36 48.20
N GLN A 229 47.05 12.26 49.16
CA GLN A 229 45.72 12.86 49.37
C GLN A 229 45.35 13.80 48.21
N LYS A 230 46.32 14.53 47.65
CA LYS A 230 46.13 15.34 46.45
C LYS A 230 45.85 14.47 45.23
N GLU A 231 46.65 13.42 44.99
CA GLU A 231 46.41 12.42 43.93
C GLU A 231 45.01 11.80 44.05
N ALA A 232 44.56 11.48 45.28
CA ALA A 232 43.22 10.93 45.51
C ALA A 232 42.09 11.91 45.13
N ILE A 233 42.22 13.20 45.48
CA ILE A 233 41.26 14.25 45.07
C ILE A 233 41.30 14.47 43.55
N GLU A 234 42.48 14.46 42.95
CA GLU A 234 42.68 14.67 41.52
C GLU A 234 42.16 13.48 40.68
N LEU A 235 42.20 12.26 41.23
CA LEU A 235 41.53 11.08 40.69
C LEU A 235 40.01 11.11 40.90
N GLN A 236 39.52 11.55 42.06
CA GLN A 236 38.08 11.72 42.33
C GLN A 236 37.46 12.69 41.31
N ASN A 237 38.09 13.85 41.09
CA ASN A 237 37.68 14.83 40.08
C ASN A 237 37.67 14.24 38.66
N GLN A 238 38.63 13.37 38.32
CA GLN A 238 38.65 12.67 37.04
C GLN A 238 37.52 11.65 36.91
N ILE A 239 37.18 10.91 37.98
CA ILE A 239 36.06 9.96 38.01
C ILE A 239 34.73 10.70 37.82
N GLU A 240 34.53 11.83 38.48
CA GLU A 240 33.32 12.66 38.33
C GLU A 240 33.22 13.27 36.93
N ALA A 241 34.33 13.80 36.38
CA ALA A 241 34.38 14.30 35.01
C ALA A 241 34.17 13.21 33.94
N LEU A 242 34.56 11.96 34.21
CA LEU A 242 34.24 10.80 33.38
C LEU A 242 32.78 10.37 33.53
N GLY A 243 32.22 10.42 34.74
CA GLY A 243 30.80 10.16 35.00
C GLY A 243 29.87 11.11 34.24
N LEU A 244 30.17 12.41 34.26
CA LEU A 244 29.44 13.42 33.48
C LEU A 244 29.54 13.17 31.97
N LYS A 245 30.71 12.79 31.45
CA LYS A 245 30.90 12.41 30.03
C LYS A 245 30.12 11.15 29.68
N PHE A 246 30.09 10.15 30.56
CA PHE A 246 29.35 8.90 30.34
C PHE A 246 27.84 9.12 30.36
N GLN A 247 27.33 9.93 31.28
CA GLN A 247 25.91 10.29 31.33
C GLN A 247 25.51 11.09 30.07
N LYS A 248 26.30 12.08 29.64
CA LYS A 248 26.05 12.79 28.37
C LYS A 248 26.05 11.84 27.17
N ALA A 249 27.02 10.94 27.06
CA ALA A 249 27.09 9.97 25.96
C ALA A 249 25.91 8.96 25.97
N LYS A 250 25.38 8.64 27.14
CA LYS A 250 24.16 7.83 27.30
C LYS A 250 22.91 8.59 26.83
N ASP A 251 22.80 9.88 27.17
CA ASP A 251 21.65 10.71 26.76
C ASP A 251 21.67 10.97 25.24
N GLU A 252 22.85 11.19 24.66
CA GLU A 252 23.07 11.22 23.21
C GLU A 252 22.70 9.88 22.54
N ALA A 253 23.07 8.74 23.15
CA ALA A 253 22.73 7.42 22.62
C ALA A 253 21.22 7.11 22.64
N GLU A 254 20.50 7.54 23.68
CA GLU A 254 19.04 7.42 23.74
C GLU A 254 18.35 8.35 22.71
N GLN A 255 18.84 9.59 22.51
CA GLN A 255 18.35 10.45 21.42
C GLN A 255 18.55 9.83 20.03
N TYR A 256 19.72 9.23 19.75
CA TYR A 256 19.95 8.53 18.48
C TYR A 256 19.06 7.29 18.31
N LYS A 257 18.78 6.56 19.40
CA LYS A 257 17.87 5.41 19.43
C LYS A 257 16.42 5.82 19.15
N GLU A 258 15.94 6.90 19.77
CA GLU A 258 14.61 7.45 19.53
C GLU A 258 14.46 7.98 18.10
N MET A 259 15.47 8.68 17.58
CA MET A 259 15.54 9.11 16.18
C MET A 259 15.53 7.92 15.20
N LEU A 260 16.22 6.82 15.53
CA LEU A 260 16.21 5.59 14.73
C LEU A 260 14.85 4.88 14.74
N MET A 261 14.12 4.90 15.86
CA MET A 261 12.74 4.39 15.91
C MET A 261 11.83 5.17 14.96
N VAL A 262 11.79 6.50 15.07
CA VAL A 262 10.99 7.36 14.20
C VAL A 262 11.34 7.16 12.72
N LYS A 263 12.63 7.03 12.38
CA LYS A 263 13.07 6.75 11.00
C LYS A 263 12.75 5.33 10.52
N SER A 264 12.61 4.36 11.43
CA SER A 264 12.08 3.03 11.10
C SER A 264 10.58 3.10 10.79
N ASP A 265 9.81 3.81 11.62
CA ASP A 265 8.36 3.95 11.46
C ASP A 265 7.99 4.69 10.16
N GLU A 266 8.72 5.78 9.83
CA GLU A 266 8.66 6.47 8.54
C GLU A 266 8.95 5.50 7.38
N ALA A 267 10.05 4.74 7.45
CA ALA A 267 10.45 3.81 6.40
C ALA A 267 9.42 2.71 6.16
N GLU A 268 8.80 2.18 7.23
CA GLU A 268 7.67 1.26 7.11
C GLU A 268 6.43 1.91 6.50
N GLU A 269 6.13 3.17 6.85
CA GLU A 269 4.97 3.87 6.28
C GLU A 269 5.15 4.12 4.79
N TYR A 270 6.35 4.54 4.35
CA TYR A 270 6.70 4.60 2.93
C TYR A 270 6.63 3.23 2.26
N GLN A 271 7.06 2.16 2.93
CA GLN A 271 6.94 0.81 2.39
C GLN A 271 5.47 0.34 2.27
N ARG A 272 4.61 0.70 3.22
CA ARG A 272 3.15 0.47 3.16
C ARG A 272 2.52 1.25 2.00
N LYS A 273 2.84 2.54 1.86
CA LYS A 273 2.40 3.40 0.73
C LYS A 273 2.84 2.82 -0.62
N PHE A 274 4.09 2.41 -0.76
CA PHE A 274 4.61 1.78 -1.98
C PHE A 274 3.92 0.45 -2.32
N ARG A 275 3.67 -0.42 -1.32
CA ARG A 275 2.90 -1.66 -1.53
C ARG A 275 1.48 -1.37 -2.02
N LYS A 276 0.81 -0.37 -1.45
CA LYS A 276 -0.53 0.06 -1.88
C LYS A 276 -0.54 0.58 -3.32
N LEU A 277 0.33 1.54 -3.65
CA LEU A 277 0.43 2.09 -5.00
C LEU A 277 0.79 1.01 -6.04
N LYS A 278 1.63 0.04 -5.69
CA LYS A 278 1.93 -1.10 -6.56
C LYS A 278 0.71 -2.00 -6.80
N PHE A 279 -0.10 -2.26 -5.78
CA PHE A 279 -1.35 -3.03 -5.92
C PHE A 279 -2.38 -2.28 -6.79
N GLU A 280 -2.53 -0.98 -6.59
CA GLU A 280 -3.40 -0.12 -7.40
C GLU A 280 -2.93 -0.06 -8.87
N SER A 281 -1.61 0.08 -9.09
CA SER A 281 -0.99 0.03 -10.43
C SER A 281 -1.28 -1.28 -11.16
N ASN A 282 -1.07 -2.42 -10.50
CA ASN A 282 -1.41 -3.75 -11.04
C ASN A 282 -2.91 -3.88 -11.39
N ILE A 283 -3.81 -3.24 -10.62
CA ILE A 283 -5.26 -3.24 -10.90
C ILE A 283 -5.59 -2.36 -12.12
N SER A 284 -4.96 -1.19 -12.28
CA SER A 284 -5.11 -0.41 -13.53
C SER A 284 -4.52 -1.14 -14.74
N GLU A 285 -3.34 -1.73 -14.63
CA GLU A 285 -2.68 -2.47 -15.71
C GLU A 285 -3.53 -3.66 -16.17
N THR A 286 -4.05 -4.47 -15.25
CA THR A 286 -4.94 -5.61 -15.58
C THR A 286 -6.33 -5.18 -16.05
N ARG A 287 -6.78 -3.95 -15.76
CA ARG A 287 -7.99 -3.36 -16.36
C ARG A 287 -7.72 -2.92 -17.80
N HIS A 288 -6.68 -2.12 -18.03
CA HIS A 288 -6.33 -1.60 -19.34
C HIS A 288 -5.92 -2.70 -20.32
N ALA A 289 -5.26 -3.78 -19.86
CA ALA A 289 -5.00 -4.96 -20.68
C ALA A 289 -6.28 -5.69 -21.14
N ARG A 290 -7.35 -5.64 -20.34
CA ARG A 290 -8.66 -6.18 -20.73
C ARG A 290 -9.39 -5.24 -21.70
N GLU A 291 -9.43 -3.95 -21.38
CA GLU A 291 -10.01 -2.91 -22.25
C GLU A 291 -9.35 -2.92 -23.64
N LEU A 292 -8.02 -3.04 -23.70
CA LEU A 292 -7.26 -3.18 -24.95
C LEU A 292 -7.72 -4.41 -25.73
N LYS A 293 -7.76 -5.59 -25.10
CA LYS A 293 -8.21 -6.83 -25.76
C LYS A 293 -9.65 -6.73 -26.26
N GLU A 294 -10.55 -6.14 -25.47
CA GLU A 294 -11.94 -5.90 -25.88
C GLU A 294 -12.01 -4.99 -27.12
N LYS A 295 -11.10 -4.01 -27.27
CA LYS A 295 -10.98 -3.20 -28.50
C LYS A 295 -10.33 -3.95 -29.66
N GLU A 296 -9.35 -4.81 -29.42
CA GLU A 296 -8.72 -5.67 -30.45
C GLU A 296 -9.74 -6.69 -31.01
N ASP A 297 -10.47 -7.40 -30.13
CA ASP A 297 -11.54 -8.33 -30.50
C ASP A 297 -12.66 -7.58 -31.28
N SER A 298 -13.05 -6.38 -30.84
CA SER A 298 -14.02 -5.53 -31.55
C SER A 298 -13.54 -5.08 -32.93
N LEU A 299 -12.27 -4.67 -33.04
CA LEU A 299 -11.66 -4.26 -34.31
C LEU A 299 -11.58 -5.44 -35.30
N LEU A 300 -11.26 -6.64 -34.80
CA LEU A 300 -11.24 -7.86 -35.62
C LEU A 300 -12.64 -8.19 -36.15
N ALA A 301 -13.69 -8.08 -35.34
CA ALA A 301 -15.07 -8.25 -35.77
C ALA A 301 -15.48 -7.22 -36.84
N CYS A 302 -15.11 -5.95 -36.68
CA CYS A 302 -15.33 -4.92 -37.70
C CYS A 302 -14.57 -5.23 -39.01
N GLN A 303 -13.32 -5.70 -38.94
CA GLN A 303 -12.55 -6.11 -40.12
C GLN A 303 -13.18 -7.31 -40.85
N GLN A 304 -13.72 -8.28 -40.12
CA GLN A 304 -14.45 -9.42 -40.69
C GLN A 304 -15.75 -8.96 -41.38
N MET A 305 -16.51 -8.07 -40.75
CA MET A 305 -17.72 -7.48 -41.34
C MET A 305 -17.41 -6.71 -42.62
N CYS A 306 -16.36 -5.88 -42.63
CA CYS A 306 -15.94 -5.14 -43.82
C CYS A 306 -15.52 -6.06 -44.97
N LYS A 307 -14.81 -7.17 -44.69
CA LYS A 307 -14.48 -8.19 -45.70
C LYS A 307 -15.73 -8.85 -46.27
N HIS A 308 -16.67 -9.25 -45.41
CA HIS A 308 -17.91 -9.89 -45.85
C HIS A 308 -18.75 -8.96 -46.74
N LEU A 309 -18.89 -7.69 -46.36
CA LEU A 309 -19.56 -6.68 -47.20
C LEU A 309 -18.83 -6.43 -48.53
N GLN A 310 -17.50 -6.45 -48.54
CA GLN A 310 -16.71 -6.33 -49.76
C GLN A 310 -16.88 -7.55 -50.70
N GLU A 311 -16.98 -8.75 -50.13
CA GLU A 311 -17.31 -9.98 -50.88
C GLU A 311 -18.73 -9.94 -51.44
N GLU A 312 -19.70 -9.44 -50.66
CA GLU A 312 -21.10 -9.28 -51.09
C GLU A 312 -21.27 -8.24 -52.19
N VAL A 313 -20.57 -7.10 -52.11
CA VAL A 313 -20.51 -6.08 -53.18
C VAL A 313 -19.93 -6.70 -54.44
N ALA A 314 -18.78 -7.37 -54.36
CA ALA A 314 -18.18 -8.04 -55.51
C ALA A 314 -19.06 -9.17 -56.08
N ALA A 315 -19.92 -9.79 -55.28
CA ALA A 315 -20.93 -10.75 -55.78
C ALA A 315 -22.05 -10.04 -56.56
N LYS A 316 -22.55 -8.91 -56.04
CA LYS A 316 -23.57 -8.08 -56.69
C LYS A 316 -23.07 -7.47 -58.01
N GLU A 317 -21.85 -6.95 -58.06
CA GLU A 317 -21.22 -6.42 -59.28
C GLU A 317 -21.16 -7.48 -60.39
N ARG A 318 -20.72 -8.70 -60.08
CA ARG A 318 -20.69 -9.82 -61.05
C ARG A 318 -22.09 -10.21 -61.54
N LEU A 319 -23.11 -10.15 -60.67
CA LEU A 319 -24.50 -10.39 -61.05
C LEU A 319 -25.03 -9.27 -61.96
N GLU A 320 -24.71 -8.01 -61.66
CA GLU A 320 -25.09 -6.85 -62.47
C GLU A 320 -24.45 -6.90 -63.86
N GLU A 321 -23.16 -7.24 -63.98
CA GLU A 321 -22.54 -7.48 -65.29
C GLU A 321 -23.20 -8.63 -66.05
N ASN A 322 -23.49 -9.76 -65.38
CA ASN A 322 -24.16 -10.89 -66.01
C ASN A 322 -25.57 -10.52 -66.50
N LEU A 323 -26.29 -9.63 -65.79
CA LEU A 323 -27.57 -9.08 -66.23
C LEU A 323 -27.41 -8.12 -67.41
N LYS A 324 -26.44 -7.19 -67.38
CA LYS A 324 -26.13 -6.28 -68.50
C LYS A 324 -25.81 -7.05 -69.79
N ARG A 325 -25.02 -8.12 -69.69
CA ARG A 325 -24.70 -9.01 -70.82
C ARG A 325 -25.95 -9.73 -71.37
N LYS A 326 -26.86 -10.18 -70.50
CA LYS A 326 -28.15 -10.76 -70.93
C LYS A 326 -29.07 -9.73 -71.60
N ILE A 327 -29.20 -8.53 -71.03
CA ILE A 327 -30.00 -7.44 -71.59
C ILE A 327 -29.51 -7.10 -73.00
N SER A 328 -28.20 -6.90 -73.18
CA SER A 328 -27.62 -6.62 -74.50
C SER A 328 -27.87 -7.73 -75.52
N LEU A 329 -27.83 -9.01 -75.12
CA LEU A 329 -28.20 -10.12 -76.02
C LEU A 329 -29.67 -10.03 -76.44
N SER A 330 -30.59 -9.81 -75.50
CA SER A 330 -32.02 -9.67 -75.79
C SER A 330 -32.36 -8.41 -76.60
N GLU A 331 -31.61 -7.32 -76.43
CA GLU A 331 -31.72 -6.11 -77.26
C GLU A 331 -31.30 -6.39 -78.71
N ASN A 332 -30.16 -7.09 -78.91
CA ASN A 332 -29.71 -7.50 -80.24
C ASN A 332 -30.69 -8.47 -80.93
N GLU A 333 -31.24 -9.45 -80.20
CA GLU A 333 -32.27 -10.36 -80.69
C GLU A 333 -33.54 -9.60 -81.10
N LEU A 334 -33.98 -8.64 -80.29
CA LEU A 334 -35.16 -7.82 -80.53
C LEU A 334 -34.98 -6.88 -81.73
N ASP A 335 -33.79 -6.31 -81.94
CA ASP A 335 -33.49 -5.51 -83.14
C ASP A 335 -33.38 -6.36 -84.41
N MET A 336 -32.82 -7.58 -84.33
CA MET A 336 -32.87 -8.54 -85.44
C MET A 336 -34.32 -8.90 -85.81
N ILE A 337 -35.19 -9.11 -84.81
CA ILE A 337 -36.63 -9.38 -85.04
C ILE A 337 -37.33 -8.17 -85.68
N LYS A 338 -36.99 -6.92 -85.31
CA LYS A 338 -37.51 -5.72 -86.01
C LYS A 338 -37.12 -5.69 -87.49
N VAL A 339 -35.86 -6.01 -87.82
CA VAL A 339 -35.38 -6.03 -89.21
C VAL A 339 -36.13 -7.08 -90.03
N LEU A 340 -36.27 -8.31 -89.51
CA LEU A 340 -37.02 -9.38 -90.15
C LEU A 340 -38.51 -9.05 -90.30
N LEU A 341 -39.11 -8.39 -89.30
CA LEU A 341 -40.50 -7.93 -89.35
C LEU A 341 -40.72 -6.87 -90.43
N ASN A 342 -39.79 -5.91 -90.59
CA ASN A 342 -39.87 -4.89 -91.63
C ASN A 342 -39.72 -5.53 -93.03
N GLN A 343 -38.78 -6.44 -93.22
CA GLN A 343 -38.60 -7.20 -94.46
C GLN A 343 -39.88 -7.98 -94.82
N ALA A 344 -40.47 -8.71 -93.88
CA ALA A 344 -41.72 -9.42 -94.08
C ALA A 344 -42.90 -8.49 -94.40
N GLN A 345 -42.92 -7.25 -93.86
CA GLN A 345 -43.93 -6.25 -94.22
C GLN A 345 -43.74 -5.72 -95.66
N GLU A 346 -42.50 -5.46 -96.08
CA GLU A 346 -42.17 -5.07 -97.46
C GLU A 346 -42.51 -6.19 -98.46
N GLU A 347 -42.16 -7.44 -98.16
CA GLU A 347 -42.57 -8.63 -98.95
C GLU A 347 -44.10 -8.75 -99.05
N VAL A 348 -44.83 -8.58 -97.95
CA VAL A 348 -46.30 -8.62 -97.94
C VAL A 348 -46.91 -7.46 -98.75
N VAL A 349 -46.27 -6.30 -98.82
CA VAL A 349 -46.69 -5.21 -99.71
C VAL A 349 -46.42 -5.56 -101.18
N ASN A 350 -45.24 -6.09 -101.49
CA ASN A 350 -44.89 -6.51 -102.86
C ASN A 350 -45.82 -7.63 -103.37
N LEU A 351 -46.06 -8.66 -102.56
CA LEU A 351 -46.99 -9.76 -102.88
C LEU A 351 -48.45 -9.28 -103.02
N LYS A 352 -48.87 -8.23 -102.31
CA LYS A 352 -50.18 -7.59 -102.54
C LYS A 352 -50.22 -6.90 -103.91
N ASN A 353 -49.20 -6.12 -104.25
CA ASN A 353 -49.10 -5.44 -105.55
C ASN A 353 -49.08 -6.44 -106.72
N GLU A 354 -48.28 -7.52 -106.61
CA GLU A 354 -48.26 -8.63 -107.57
C GLU A 354 -49.62 -9.33 -107.67
N ARG A 355 -50.28 -9.59 -106.53
CA ARG A 355 -51.63 -10.17 -106.50
C ARG A 355 -52.65 -9.26 -107.17
N GLU A 356 -52.58 -7.95 -106.98
CA GLU A 356 -53.49 -6.99 -107.63
C GLU A 356 -53.27 -6.94 -109.14
N LEU A 357 -52.02 -6.89 -109.60
CA LEU A 357 -51.67 -7.01 -111.02
C LEU A 357 -52.14 -8.35 -111.62
N MET A 358 -51.94 -9.45 -110.90
CA MET A 358 -52.43 -10.78 -111.30
C MET A 358 -53.96 -10.83 -111.32
N VAL A 359 -54.66 -10.23 -110.35
CA VAL A 359 -56.13 -10.15 -110.32
C VAL A 359 -56.67 -9.30 -111.45
N ILE A 360 -56.01 -8.20 -111.84
CA ILE A 360 -56.37 -7.40 -113.01
C ILE A 360 -56.17 -8.22 -114.29
N SER A 361 -55.02 -8.90 -114.44
CA SER A 361 -54.74 -9.78 -115.58
C SER A 361 -55.74 -10.94 -115.68
N HIS A 362 -56.01 -11.62 -114.56
CA HIS A 362 -57.00 -12.69 -114.46
C HIS A 362 -58.41 -12.17 -114.71
N LYS A 363 -58.79 -10.98 -114.23
CA LYS A 363 -60.09 -10.38 -114.54
C LYS A 363 -60.23 -10.15 -116.04
N ASN A 364 -59.27 -9.49 -116.68
CA ASN A 364 -59.28 -9.25 -118.12
C ASN A 364 -59.33 -10.57 -118.92
N ARG A 365 -58.60 -11.60 -118.45
CA ARG A 365 -58.61 -12.93 -119.09
C ARG A 365 -59.89 -13.72 -118.81
N ILE A 366 -60.49 -13.57 -117.64
CA ILE A 366 -61.80 -14.15 -117.30
C ILE A 366 -62.89 -13.45 -118.09
N GLU A 367 -62.84 -12.14 -118.31
CA GLU A 367 -63.79 -11.42 -119.17
C GLU A 367 -63.66 -11.89 -120.64
N GLN A 368 -62.44 -12.01 -121.17
CA GLN A 368 -62.20 -12.65 -122.47
C GLN A 368 -62.73 -14.09 -122.53
N LEU A 369 -62.46 -14.90 -121.51
CA LEU A 369 -62.86 -16.31 -121.48
C LEU A 369 -64.36 -16.47 -121.25
N GLN A 370 -65.00 -15.62 -120.45
CA GLN A 370 -66.45 -15.56 -120.26
C GLN A 370 -67.16 -15.10 -121.52
N GLU A 371 -66.55 -14.25 -122.34
CA GLU A 371 -67.11 -13.88 -123.63
C GLU A 371 -66.96 -15.03 -124.66
N ASN A 372 -65.78 -15.67 -124.72
CA ASN A 372 -65.59 -16.90 -125.51
C ASN A 372 -66.49 -18.06 -125.02
N PHE A 373 -66.73 -18.18 -123.70
CA PHE A 373 -67.64 -19.17 -123.13
C PHE A 373 -69.10 -18.76 -123.30
N ARG A 374 -69.48 -17.48 -123.28
CA ARG A 374 -70.85 -17.04 -123.64
C ARG A 374 -71.14 -17.42 -125.09
N GLN A 375 -70.17 -17.23 -125.98
CA GLN A 375 -70.26 -17.66 -127.38
C GLN A 375 -70.31 -19.19 -127.53
N LYS A 376 -69.60 -19.97 -126.71
CA LYS A 376 -69.67 -21.45 -126.72
C LYS A 376 -70.87 -22.07 -126.00
N MET A 377 -71.36 -21.46 -124.92
CA MET A 377 -72.55 -21.91 -124.17
C MET A 377 -73.84 -21.68 -124.96
N LEU A 378 -73.80 -20.86 -126.04
CA LEU A 378 -74.83 -20.77 -127.07
C LEU A 378 -74.77 -21.94 -128.09
N SER A 379 -73.81 -22.87 -127.97
CA SER A 379 -73.56 -23.93 -128.97
C SER A 379 -73.58 -25.37 -128.44
N ASP A 380 -73.53 -25.60 -127.12
CA ASP A 380 -73.65 -26.94 -126.51
C ASP A 380 -74.17 -26.85 -125.07
N GLU A 381 -75.31 -27.49 -124.78
CA GLU A 381 -75.94 -27.47 -123.46
C GLU A 381 -75.42 -28.56 -122.51
N ASN A 382 -74.76 -29.60 -123.04
CA ASN A 382 -74.51 -30.85 -122.32
C ASN A 382 -73.24 -30.83 -121.43
N TRP A 383 -72.57 -29.68 -121.29
CA TRP A 383 -71.32 -29.54 -120.53
C TRP A 383 -71.51 -29.31 -119.02
N ARG A 384 -72.68 -28.82 -118.59
CA ARG A 384 -72.90 -28.35 -117.21
C ARG A 384 -72.81 -29.48 -116.19
N GLU A 385 -73.67 -30.50 -116.32
CA GLU A 385 -73.76 -31.60 -115.34
C GLU A 385 -72.45 -32.38 -115.20
N LYS A 386 -71.70 -32.53 -116.30
CA LYS A 386 -70.42 -33.24 -116.31
C LYS A 386 -69.38 -32.50 -115.47
N LEU A 387 -69.31 -31.17 -115.58
CA LEU A 387 -68.44 -30.32 -114.76
C LEU A 387 -68.86 -30.36 -113.28
N GLU A 388 -70.17 -30.26 -113.01
CA GLU A 388 -70.77 -30.36 -111.67
C GLU A 388 -70.37 -31.68 -110.98
N SER A 389 -70.38 -32.79 -111.73
CA SER A 389 -70.13 -34.14 -111.21
C SER A 389 -68.68 -34.39 -110.78
N GLU A 390 -67.68 -33.95 -111.57
CA GLU A 390 -66.26 -34.09 -111.20
C GLU A 390 -65.87 -33.12 -110.09
N LEU A 391 -66.40 -31.88 -110.12
CA LEU A 391 -66.21 -30.91 -109.05
C LEU A 391 -66.72 -31.43 -107.70
N ASN A 392 -67.82 -32.19 -107.69
CA ASN A 392 -68.34 -32.81 -106.47
C ASN A 392 -67.44 -33.97 -105.97
N LYS A 393 -66.84 -34.76 -106.87
CA LYS A 393 -65.89 -35.83 -106.49
C LYS A 393 -64.62 -35.29 -105.85
N GLU A 394 -64.05 -34.21 -106.37
CA GLU A 394 -62.85 -33.60 -105.77
C GLU A 394 -63.15 -32.91 -104.44
N ARG A 395 -64.32 -32.25 -104.31
CA ARG A 395 -64.80 -31.72 -103.01
C ARG A 395 -64.88 -32.81 -101.93
N LEU A 396 -65.35 -34.01 -102.29
CA LEU A 396 -65.42 -35.15 -101.37
C LEU A 396 -64.04 -35.71 -101.01
N ARG A 397 -63.10 -35.79 -101.97
CA ARG A 397 -61.72 -36.24 -101.69
C ARG A 397 -60.98 -35.24 -100.79
N HIS A 398 -60.96 -33.96 -101.12
CA HIS A 398 -60.33 -32.94 -100.28
C HIS A 398 -60.97 -32.80 -98.90
N ALA A 399 -62.28 -33.04 -98.75
CA ALA A 399 -62.93 -33.08 -97.44
C ALA A 399 -62.39 -34.24 -96.57
N ALA A 400 -62.19 -35.42 -97.16
CA ALA A 400 -61.60 -36.57 -96.46
C ALA A 400 -60.12 -36.33 -96.10
N GLU A 401 -59.32 -35.80 -97.02
CA GLU A 401 -57.90 -35.46 -96.79
C GLU A 401 -57.74 -34.42 -95.66
N CYS A 402 -58.55 -33.34 -95.69
CA CYS A 402 -58.57 -32.34 -94.61
C CYS A 402 -58.99 -32.94 -93.26
N GLN A 403 -59.93 -33.89 -93.26
CA GLN A 403 -60.36 -34.58 -92.04
C GLN A 403 -59.27 -35.49 -91.47
N GLU A 404 -58.52 -36.21 -92.32
CA GLU A 404 -57.39 -37.05 -91.88
C GLU A 404 -56.24 -36.20 -91.32
N LEU A 405 -55.83 -35.14 -92.01
CA LEU A 405 -54.81 -34.20 -91.53
C LEU A 405 -55.21 -33.57 -90.19
N THR A 406 -56.50 -33.22 -90.04
CA THR A 406 -57.06 -32.71 -88.78
C THR A 406 -56.99 -33.72 -87.64
N LEU A 407 -57.03 -35.03 -87.93
CA LEU A 407 -56.86 -36.08 -86.90
C LEU A 407 -55.39 -36.26 -86.54
N ARG A 408 -54.47 -36.34 -87.52
CA ARG A 408 -53.02 -36.47 -87.29
C ARG A 408 -52.48 -35.33 -86.41
N ILE A 409 -52.81 -34.08 -86.75
CA ILE A 409 -52.41 -32.90 -85.95
C ILE A 409 -52.97 -32.96 -84.52
N LYS A 410 -54.18 -33.51 -84.32
CA LYS A 410 -54.77 -33.72 -82.98
C LYS A 410 -54.13 -34.88 -82.20
N GLU A 411 -53.39 -35.77 -82.85
CA GLU A 411 -52.65 -36.86 -82.22
C GLU A 411 -51.23 -36.41 -81.86
N GLU A 412 -50.54 -35.73 -82.79
CA GLU A 412 -49.26 -35.06 -82.55
C GLU A 412 -49.35 -34.06 -81.40
N ALA A 413 -50.36 -33.18 -81.38
CA ALA A 413 -50.56 -32.21 -80.30
C ALA A 413 -50.89 -32.85 -78.93
N LYS A 414 -51.49 -34.05 -78.90
CA LYS A 414 -51.67 -34.82 -77.64
C LYS A 414 -50.37 -35.43 -77.16
N LEU A 415 -49.56 -35.94 -78.09
CA LEU A 415 -48.28 -36.58 -77.80
C LEU A 415 -47.27 -35.56 -77.26
N GLU A 416 -47.12 -34.39 -77.89
CA GLU A 416 -46.23 -33.34 -77.38
C GLU A 416 -46.72 -32.80 -76.02
N LEU A 417 -48.04 -32.64 -75.83
CA LEU A 417 -48.60 -32.26 -74.53
C LEU A 417 -48.39 -33.33 -73.44
N ALA A 418 -48.26 -34.61 -73.80
CA ALA A 418 -47.93 -35.68 -72.86
C ALA A 418 -46.44 -35.67 -72.49
N ILE A 419 -45.56 -35.53 -73.50
CA ILE A 419 -44.11 -35.37 -73.33
C ILE A 419 -43.80 -34.15 -72.45
N GLU A 420 -44.42 -33.01 -72.71
CA GLU A 420 -44.15 -31.78 -71.96
C GLU A 420 -44.64 -31.87 -70.50
N LYS A 421 -45.77 -32.55 -70.25
CA LYS A 421 -46.21 -32.88 -68.89
C LYS A 421 -45.23 -33.81 -68.16
N GLU A 422 -44.64 -34.78 -68.86
CA GLU A 422 -43.64 -35.67 -68.27
C GLU A 422 -42.36 -34.93 -67.88
N LYS A 423 -41.84 -34.06 -68.78
CA LYS A 423 -40.70 -33.15 -68.47
C LYS A 423 -40.98 -32.32 -67.20
N HIS A 424 -42.14 -31.65 -67.16
CA HIS A 424 -42.55 -30.84 -66.00
C HIS A 424 -42.67 -31.70 -64.72
N GLN A 425 -43.23 -32.90 -64.82
CA GLN A 425 -43.41 -33.80 -63.68
C GLN A 425 -42.06 -34.32 -63.11
N GLU A 426 -41.05 -34.51 -63.95
CA GLU A 426 -39.70 -34.89 -63.50
C GLU A 426 -38.92 -33.70 -62.91
N ILE A 427 -39.08 -32.49 -63.46
CA ILE A 427 -38.53 -31.26 -62.87
C ILE A 427 -39.13 -31.03 -61.47
N ILE A 428 -40.43 -31.25 -61.28
CA ILE A 428 -41.09 -31.21 -59.96
C ILE A 428 -40.49 -32.25 -59.01
N LYS A 429 -40.30 -33.50 -59.47
CA LYS A 429 -39.62 -34.55 -58.68
C LYS A 429 -38.18 -34.17 -58.33
N GLN A 430 -37.45 -33.47 -59.21
CA GLN A 430 -36.10 -32.99 -58.92
C GLN A 430 -36.10 -31.93 -57.82
N TYR A 431 -36.94 -30.90 -57.92
CA TYR A 431 -37.01 -29.87 -56.89
C TYR A 431 -37.47 -30.42 -55.53
N GLN A 432 -38.37 -31.40 -55.51
CA GLN A 432 -38.73 -32.13 -54.27
C GLN A 432 -37.51 -32.85 -53.67
N ARG A 433 -36.77 -33.61 -54.48
CA ARG A 433 -35.53 -34.31 -54.06
C ARG A 433 -34.41 -33.35 -53.61
N GLU A 434 -34.39 -32.13 -54.12
CA GLU A 434 -33.44 -31.08 -53.68
C GLU A 434 -33.90 -30.40 -52.39
N GLN A 435 -35.20 -30.10 -52.25
CA GLN A 435 -35.80 -29.59 -51.03
C GLN A 435 -35.61 -30.55 -49.85
N GLU A 436 -35.81 -31.85 -50.04
CA GLU A 436 -35.56 -32.88 -49.01
C GLU A 436 -34.10 -32.91 -48.54
N LYS A 437 -33.14 -32.82 -49.49
CA LYS A 437 -31.71 -32.78 -49.17
C LYS A 437 -31.33 -31.51 -48.40
N LEU A 438 -31.87 -30.36 -48.80
CA LEU A 438 -31.64 -29.08 -48.12
C LEU A 438 -32.29 -29.08 -46.73
N GLN A 439 -33.52 -29.57 -46.60
CA GLN A 439 -34.22 -29.69 -45.31
C GLN A 439 -33.44 -30.61 -44.36
N LYS A 440 -32.95 -31.76 -44.85
CA LYS A 440 -32.09 -32.63 -44.04
C LYS A 440 -30.80 -31.90 -43.61
N LYS A 441 -30.10 -31.23 -44.53
CA LYS A 441 -28.86 -30.50 -44.21
C LYS A 441 -29.10 -29.35 -43.21
N ILE A 442 -30.26 -28.69 -43.27
CA ILE A 442 -30.67 -27.66 -42.30
C ILE A 442 -30.88 -28.30 -40.92
N ASN A 443 -31.60 -29.43 -40.85
CA ASN A 443 -31.80 -30.16 -39.60
C ASN A 443 -30.46 -30.65 -39.02
N ASP A 444 -29.60 -31.27 -39.83
CA ASP A 444 -28.26 -31.73 -39.44
C ASP A 444 -27.42 -30.56 -38.86
N LEU A 445 -27.50 -29.36 -39.45
CA LEU A 445 -26.82 -28.16 -38.94
C LEU A 445 -27.42 -27.64 -37.61
N ILE A 446 -28.76 -27.66 -37.48
CA ILE A 446 -29.45 -27.26 -36.25
C ILE A 446 -29.11 -28.21 -35.10
N ASP A 447 -29.09 -29.51 -35.34
CA ASP A 447 -28.77 -30.51 -34.30
C ASP A 447 -27.32 -30.40 -33.84
N ASN A 448 -26.36 -30.21 -34.76
CA ASN A 448 -24.95 -29.98 -34.40
C ASN A 448 -24.77 -28.67 -33.61
N ALA A 449 -25.35 -27.55 -34.06
CA ALA A 449 -25.28 -26.28 -33.34
C ALA A 449 -25.95 -26.36 -31.95
N THR A 450 -27.08 -27.05 -31.84
CA THR A 450 -27.79 -27.29 -30.57
C THR A 450 -26.96 -28.15 -29.63
N HIS A 451 -26.28 -29.18 -30.15
CA HIS A 451 -25.38 -30.02 -29.38
C HIS A 451 -24.18 -29.25 -28.82
N ASP A 452 -23.51 -28.43 -29.63
CA ASP A 452 -22.34 -27.68 -29.18
C ASP A 452 -22.71 -26.53 -28.24
N LEU A 453 -23.85 -25.87 -28.44
CA LEU A 453 -24.40 -24.92 -27.45
C LEU A 453 -24.72 -25.62 -26.11
N ARG A 454 -25.31 -26.82 -26.12
CA ARG A 454 -25.54 -27.60 -24.88
C ARG A 454 -24.24 -27.99 -24.19
N ARG A 455 -23.20 -28.35 -24.95
CA ARG A 455 -21.86 -28.64 -24.42
C ARG A 455 -21.23 -27.41 -23.78
N GLU A 456 -21.36 -26.23 -24.40
CA GLU A 456 -20.84 -24.98 -23.84
C GLU A 456 -21.61 -24.56 -22.59
N VAL A 457 -22.94 -24.63 -22.60
CA VAL A 457 -23.78 -24.38 -21.41
C VAL A 457 -23.37 -25.28 -20.25
N ALA A 458 -23.26 -26.60 -20.44
CA ALA A 458 -22.84 -27.53 -19.38
C ALA A 458 -21.43 -27.22 -18.84
N LEU A 459 -20.52 -26.72 -19.69
CA LEU A 459 -19.17 -26.32 -19.30
C LEU A 459 -19.16 -24.98 -18.53
N LEU A 460 -20.08 -24.06 -18.85
CA LEU A 460 -20.29 -22.80 -18.12
C LEU A 460 -20.99 -23.06 -16.76
N GLU A 461 -21.99 -23.93 -16.71
CA GLU A 461 -22.65 -24.38 -15.48
C GLU A 461 -21.65 -25.02 -14.52
N LYS A 462 -20.75 -25.89 -15.01
CA LYS A 462 -19.68 -26.47 -14.19
C LYS A 462 -18.73 -25.42 -13.65
N LYS A 463 -18.29 -24.44 -14.47
CA LYS A 463 -17.46 -23.32 -14.01
C LYS A 463 -18.18 -22.45 -12.98
N LEU A 464 -19.49 -22.25 -13.12
CA LEU A 464 -20.31 -21.50 -12.17
C LEU A 464 -20.37 -22.24 -10.82
N GLN A 465 -20.61 -23.55 -10.82
CA GLN A 465 -20.57 -24.37 -9.60
C GLN A 465 -19.18 -24.36 -8.93
N GLU A 466 -18.10 -24.54 -9.70
CA GLU A 466 -16.73 -24.49 -9.19
C GLU A 466 -16.37 -23.12 -8.56
N THR A 467 -16.78 -22.03 -9.19
CA THR A 467 -16.53 -20.67 -8.66
C THR A 467 -17.42 -20.33 -7.47
N GLN A 468 -18.68 -20.79 -7.45
CA GLN A 468 -19.59 -20.64 -6.32
C GLN A 468 -19.11 -21.43 -5.10
N MET A 469 -18.59 -22.64 -5.30
CA MET A 469 -17.96 -23.44 -4.24
C MET A 469 -16.74 -22.71 -3.66
N GLN A 470 -15.79 -22.26 -4.49
CA GLN A 470 -14.63 -21.48 -4.05
C GLN A 470 -15.01 -20.16 -3.36
N PHE A 471 -16.13 -19.55 -3.74
CA PHE A 471 -16.64 -18.37 -3.06
C PHE A 471 -17.16 -18.72 -1.66
N SER A 472 -17.94 -19.80 -1.53
CA SER A 472 -18.45 -20.27 -0.23
C SER A 472 -17.32 -20.66 0.75
N GLU A 473 -16.25 -21.29 0.26
CA GLU A 473 -15.05 -21.57 1.06
C GLU A 473 -14.38 -20.29 1.57
N LYS A 474 -14.20 -19.28 0.69
CA LYS A 474 -13.61 -17.98 1.05
C LYS A 474 -14.47 -17.22 2.06
N VAL A 475 -15.80 -17.29 1.93
CA VAL A 475 -16.74 -16.72 2.91
C VAL A 475 -16.60 -17.44 4.25
N ALA A 476 -16.61 -18.78 4.28
CA ALA A 476 -16.47 -19.55 5.53
C ALA A 476 -15.14 -19.27 6.25
N VAL A 477 -14.03 -19.17 5.52
CA VAL A 477 -12.72 -18.78 6.09
C VAL A 477 -12.76 -17.35 6.66
N LYS A 478 -13.41 -16.40 5.97
CA LYS A 478 -13.54 -15.02 6.46
C LYS A 478 -14.49 -14.89 7.65
N GLU A 479 -15.55 -15.69 7.70
CA GLU A 479 -16.47 -15.76 8.84
C GLU A 479 -15.73 -16.27 10.10
N ALA A 480 -14.89 -17.31 9.95
CA ALA A 480 -14.04 -17.83 11.03
C ALA A 480 -12.98 -16.81 11.49
N GLU A 481 -12.36 -16.07 10.56
CA GLU A 481 -11.43 -14.97 10.88
C GLU A 481 -12.13 -13.84 11.66
N ILE A 482 -13.34 -13.44 11.25
CA ILE A 482 -14.17 -12.45 11.95
C ILE A 482 -14.56 -12.95 13.35
N GLN A 483 -14.91 -14.22 13.51
CA GLN A 483 -15.21 -14.81 14.83
C GLN A 483 -13.98 -14.84 15.74
N GLY A 484 -12.80 -15.20 15.21
CA GLY A 484 -11.53 -15.16 15.95
C GLY A 484 -11.15 -13.74 16.40
N LEU A 485 -11.32 -12.74 15.52
CA LEU A 485 -11.09 -11.33 15.85
C LEU A 485 -12.08 -10.82 16.91
N LYS A 486 -13.37 -11.19 16.83
CA LYS A 486 -14.37 -10.87 17.87
C LYS A 486 -13.97 -11.45 19.23
N ALA A 487 -13.52 -12.70 19.28
CA ALA A 487 -13.05 -13.33 20.52
C ALA A 487 -11.83 -12.61 21.12
N LEU A 488 -10.87 -12.18 20.28
CA LEU A 488 -9.70 -11.42 20.72
C LEU A 488 -10.06 -10.02 21.23
N VAL A 489 -11.03 -9.33 20.60
CA VAL A 489 -11.55 -8.05 21.10
C VAL A 489 -12.18 -8.21 22.49
N MET A 490 -12.96 -9.28 22.73
CA MET A 490 -13.52 -9.54 24.06
C MET A 490 -12.45 -9.80 25.13
N ASP A 491 -11.33 -10.47 24.82
CA ASP A 491 -10.20 -10.61 25.76
C ASP A 491 -9.59 -9.23 26.09
N PHE A 492 -9.34 -8.40 25.09
CA PHE A 492 -8.79 -7.07 25.31
C PHE A 492 -9.74 -6.15 26.09
N GLU A 493 -11.05 -6.16 25.80
CA GLU A 493 -12.05 -5.41 26.58
C GLU A 493 -12.15 -5.90 28.04
N SER A 494 -12.09 -7.22 28.26
CA SER A 494 -12.09 -7.84 29.59
C SER A 494 -10.85 -7.41 30.40
N ARG A 495 -9.67 -7.46 29.77
CA ARG A 495 -8.40 -7.08 30.40
C ARG A 495 -8.31 -5.58 30.65
N LEU A 496 -8.74 -4.74 29.70
CA LEU A 496 -8.81 -3.29 29.89
C LEU A 496 -9.72 -2.93 31.07
N ARG A 497 -10.91 -3.53 31.15
CA ARG A 497 -11.85 -3.35 32.27
C ARG A 497 -11.24 -3.77 33.61
N LYS A 498 -10.46 -4.86 33.63
CA LYS A 498 -9.76 -5.31 34.84
C LYS A 498 -8.68 -4.32 35.28
N GLU A 499 -7.87 -3.79 34.35
CA GLU A 499 -6.85 -2.79 34.68
C GLU A 499 -7.45 -1.43 35.09
N MET A 500 -8.59 -1.03 34.51
CA MET A 500 -9.34 0.14 34.99
C MET A 500 -9.76 -0.05 36.45
N ASN A 501 -10.42 -1.16 36.78
CA ASN A 501 -10.83 -1.47 38.16
C ASN A 501 -9.63 -1.54 39.14
N ASN A 502 -8.48 -2.08 38.71
CA ASN A 502 -7.25 -2.08 39.50
C ASN A 502 -6.77 -0.65 39.78
N ASN A 503 -6.72 0.19 38.73
CA ASN A 503 -6.23 1.57 38.82
C ASN A 503 -7.16 2.47 39.65
N ASP A 504 -8.48 2.26 39.56
CA ASP A 504 -9.47 2.93 40.41
C ASP A 504 -9.25 2.56 41.88
N SER A 505 -8.99 1.28 42.21
CA SER A 505 -8.65 0.85 43.58
C SER A 505 -7.35 1.49 44.08
N ILE A 506 -6.32 1.59 43.24
CA ILE A 506 -5.05 2.24 43.59
C ILE A 506 -5.26 3.74 43.81
N SER A 507 -6.10 4.40 43.01
CA SER A 507 -6.46 5.82 43.18
C SER A 507 -7.26 6.06 44.46
N GLU A 508 -8.18 5.16 44.80
CA GLU A 508 -8.96 5.16 46.04
C GLU A 508 -8.05 5.01 47.28
N ASP A 509 -7.05 4.14 47.23
CA ASP A 509 -6.11 3.93 48.34
C ASP A 509 -5.09 5.08 48.48
N LEU A 510 -4.53 5.60 47.38
CA LEU A 510 -3.70 6.81 47.40
C LEU A 510 -4.46 8.03 47.95
N ARG A 511 -5.76 8.15 47.64
CA ARG A 511 -6.62 9.22 48.18
C ARG A 511 -6.79 9.12 49.70
N LYS A 512 -6.87 7.90 50.26
CA LYS A 512 -6.89 7.67 51.72
C LYS A 512 -5.56 8.03 52.36
N GLU A 513 -4.44 7.61 51.77
CA GLU A 513 -3.09 7.89 52.28
C GLU A 513 -2.79 9.40 52.27
N ILE A 514 -3.10 10.11 51.17
CA ILE A 514 -2.96 11.58 51.08
C ILE A 514 -3.79 12.27 52.16
N LYS A 515 -5.02 11.82 52.41
CA LYS A 515 -5.85 12.39 53.48
C LYS A 515 -5.21 12.15 54.85
N GLN A 516 -4.83 10.92 55.18
CA GLN A 516 -4.17 10.62 56.45
C GLN A 516 -2.91 11.48 56.66
N LYS A 517 -2.10 11.67 55.61
CA LYS A 517 -0.89 12.52 55.70
C LYS A 517 -1.20 14.01 55.84
N SER A 518 -2.31 14.48 55.30
CA SER A 518 -2.82 15.84 55.55
C SER A 518 -3.25 16.00 57.02
N ASP A 519 -4.03 15.05 57.54
CA ASP A 519 -4.53 15.06 58.91
C ASP A 519 -3.36 14.97 59.94
N GLU A 520 -2.34 14.15 59.66
CA GLU A 520 -1.09 14.09 60.44
C GLU A 520 -0.29 15.41 60.40
N LEU A 521 -0.16 16.03 59.22
CA LEU A 521 0.59 17.27 59.03
C LEU A 521 -0.09 18.47 59.72
N GLU A 522 -1.42 18.56 59.68
CA GLU A 522 -2.16 19.59 60.40
C GLU A 522 -1.93 19.49 61.90
N LYS A 523 -2.00 18.28 62.47
CA LYS A 523 -1.72 18.03 63.89
C LYS A 523 -0.31 18.47 64.31
N ILE A 524 0.71 18.12 63.52
CA ILE A 524 2.10 18.56 63.77
C ILE A 524 2.23 20.08 63.68
N THR A 525 1.49 20.73 62.76
CA THR A 525 1.49 22.19 62.60
C THR A 525 0.85 22.88 63.80
N GLN A 526 -0.23 22.32 64.35
CA GLN A 526 -0.86 22.80 65.58
C GLN A 526 0.10 22.65 66.79
N GLU A 527 0.74 21.50 66.96
CA GLU A 527 1.72 21.24 68.03
C GLU A 527 2.93 22.19 67.96
N HIS A 528 3.49 22.39 66.76
CA HIS A 528 4.57 23.36 66.53
C HIS A 528 4.15 24.80 66.89
N THR A 529 2.91 25.18 66.57
CA THR A 529 2.38 26.52 66.88
C THR A 529 2.21 26.74 68.38
N GLN A 530 1.75 25.72 69.13
CA GLN A 530 1.67 25.77 70.59
C GLN A 530 3.06 25.89 71.25
N LEU A 531 4.04 25.11 70.79
CA LEU A 531 5.42 25.20 71.28
C LEU A 531 6.05 26.57 70.98
N MET A 532 5.76 27.16 69.83
CA MET A 532 6.24 28.51 69.48
C MET A 532 5.63 29.59 70.39
N GLN A 533 4.34 29.48 70.75
CA GLN A 533 3.72 30.38 71.72
C GLN A 533 4.34 30.23 73.13
N GLN A 534 4.56 29.00 73.60
CA GLN A 534 5.22 28.75 74.89
C GLN A 534 6.67 29.28 74.92
N PHE A 535 7.41 29.12 73.82
CA PHE A 535 8.77 29.65 73.69
C PHE A 535 8.79 31.19 73.75
N ASN A 536 7.91 31.85 72.98
CA ASN A 536 7.81 33.31 72.98
C ASN A 536 7.43 33.85 74.38
N GLN A 537 6.46 33.23 75.05
CA GLN A 537 6.07 33.63 76.41
C GLN A 537 7.24 33.47 77.40
N ALA A 538 7.96 32.34 77.36
CA ALA A 538 9.14 32.14 78.20
C ALA A 538 10.29 33.13 77.86
N GLN A 539 10.38 33.63 76.62
CA GLN A 539 11.33 34.66 76.21
C GLN A 539 10.91 36.06 76.71
N GLU A 540 9.61 36.38 76.71
CA GLU A 540 9.06 37.61 77.29
C GLU A 540 9.27 37.64 78.81
N GLU A 541 8.99 36.54 79.53
CA GLU A 541 9.27 36.40 80.96
C GLU A 541 10.78 36.56 81.26
N ASN A 542 11.66 36.03 80.41
CA ASN A 542 13.11 36.15 80.58
C ASN A 542 13.61 37.59 80.36
N THR A 543 13.11 38.30 79.33
CA THR A 543 13.48 39.71 79.10
C THR A 543 12.93 40.63 80.19
N PHE A 544 11.72 40.37 80.71
CA PHE A 544 11.16 41.09 81.86
C PHE A 544 12.01 40.89 83.13
N LEU A 545 12.47 39.66 83.40
CA LEU A 545 13.36 39.38 84.52
C LEU A 545 14.74 40.04 84.35
N GLN A 546 15.31 40.05 83.15
CA GLN A 546 16.56 40.76 82.87
C GLN A 546 16.43 42.28 83.10
N GLU A 547 15.34 42.89 82.62
CA GLU A 547 15.03 44.31 82.83
C GLU A 547 14.80 44.63 84.32
N THR A 548 14.15 43.74 85.07
CA THR A 548 13.96 43.88 86.52
C THR A 548 15.31 43.83 87.26
N VAL A 549 16.17 42.87 86.92
CA VAL A 549 17.52 42.75 87.51
C VAL A 549 18.40 43.96 87.13
N ARG A 550 18.27 44.51 85.92
CA ARG A 550 18.96 45.74 85.49
C ARG A 550 18.60 46.92 86.41
N ARG A 551 17.31 47.16 86.64
CA ARG A 551 16.85 48.26 87.53
C ARG A 551 17.29 48.07 88.97
N GLU A 552 17.17 46.86 89.52
CA GLU A 552 17.70 46.53 90.86
C GLU A 552 19.21 46.79 90.98
N CYS A 553 19.99 46.62 89.91
CA CYS A 553 21.41 46.97 89.91
C CYS A 553 21.66 48.48 89.82
N GLU A 554 20.84 49.22 89.07
CA GLU A 554 20.90 50.69 88.95
C GLU A 554 20.47 51.38 90.25
N GLU A 555 19.34 50.99 90.84
CA GLU A 555 18.88 51.52 92.14
C GLU A 555 19.90 51.23 93.27
N ARG A 556 20.56 50.05 93.25
CA ARG A 556 21.66 49.74 94.18
C ARG A 556 22.93 50.54 93.90
N PHE A 557 23.21 50.89 92.64
CA PHE A 557 24.32 51.77 92.29
C PHE A 557 24.07 53.18 92.81
N GLU A 558 22.89 53.76 92.54
CA GLU A 558 22.47 55.07 93.06
C GLU A 558 22.47 55.12 94.60
N LEU A 559 21.94 54.09 95.27
CA LEU A 559 22.00 53.95 96.73
C LEU A 559 23.44 53.88 97.26
N THR A 560 24.34 53.21 96.54
CA THR A 560 25.76 53.12 96.92
C THR A 560 26.47 54.47 96.72
N GLU A 561 26.16 55.19 95.65
CA GLU A 561 26.68 56.53 95.39
C GLU A 561 26.19 57.54 96.44
N ALA A 562 24.89 57.56 96.76
CA ALA A 562 24.31 58.39 97.81
C ALA A 562 24.91 58.07 99.20
N LEU A 563 25.16 56.79 99.50
CA LEU A 563 25.86 56.38 100.73
C LEU A 563 27.32 56.83 100.77
N CYS A 564 28.02 56.90 99.64
CA CYS A 564 29.36 57.49 99.55
C CYS A 564 29.31 59.00 99.82
N GLN A 565 28.43 59.75 99.15
CA GLN A 565 28.28 61.20 99.35
C GLN A 565 27.94 61.56 100.80
N ALA A 566 27.01 60.83 101.43
CA ALA A 566 26.68 61.01 102.85
C ALA A 566 27.85 60.70 103.80
N ARG A 567 28.74 59.77 103.41
CA ARG A 567 29.94 59.39 104.17
C ARG A 567 31.06 60.43 104.07
N GLU A 568 31.17 61.13 102.94
CA GLU A 568 32.08 62.26 102.77
C GLU A 568 31.63 63.47 103.60
N GLN A 569 30.33 63.81 103.58
CA GLN A 569 29.76 64.88 104.42
C GLN A 569 29.98 64.63 105.93
N LEU A 570 29.93 63.36 106.38
CA LEU A 570 30.23 62.97 107.75
C LEU A 570 31.73 63.04 108.14
N LEU A 571 32.64 63.18 107.16
CA LEU A 571 34.09 63.34 107.42
C LEU A 571 34.50 64.81 107.58
N GLU A 572 33.79 65.75 106.96
CA GLU A 572 34.07 67.19 107.11
C GLU A 572 33.68 67.72 108.50
N LEU A 573 32.55 67.24 109.05
CA LEU A 573 32.00 67.68 110.34
C LEU A 573 32.77 67.20 111.59
N LYS A 574 33.85 66.41 111.44
CA LYS A 574 34.50 65.68 112.55
C LYS A 574 35.94 66.12 112.84
N LYS A 575 36.17 67.44 112.88
CA LYS A 575 37.47 68.09 113.14
C LYS A 575 37.51 69.04 114.35
N LEU A 576 36.61 68.86 115.33
CA LEU A 576 36.71 69.48 116.66
C LEU A 576 36.52 68.42 117.76
N ASP A 577 37.30 68.56 118.82
CA ASP A 577 37.32 67.87 120.13
C ASP A 577 37.43 66.33 120.23
N GLY A 578 38.35 65.90 121.10
CA GLY A 578 38.06 64.84 122.09
C GLY A 578 38.69 63.45 121.90
N ASN A 579 39.96 63.27 122.24
CA ASN A 579 40.58 61.94 122.39
C ASN A 579 40.07 61.19 123.64
N PHE A 580 39.89 59.86 123.55
CA PHE A 580 40.46 58.80 124.44
C PHE A 580 39.92 57.39 124.01
N PRO A 581 40.50 56.23 124.43
CA PRO A 581 40.74 55.11 123.50
C PRO A 581 40.55 53.68 124.09
N LEU A 582 41.12 52.68 123.42
CA LEU A 582 41.53 51.33 123.90
C LEU A 582 40.50 50.20 124.08
N SER A 583 41.01 48.99 123.80
CA SER A 583 40.52 47.61 124.10
C SER A 583 39.18 47.15 123.50
N ARG A 584 38.99 45.94 122.94
CA ARG A 584 39.62 44.58 123.08
C ARG A 584 38.94 43.71 124.16
N SER A 585 38.86 42.40 123.86
CA SER A 585 38.08 41.33 124.54
C SER A 585 36.57 41.40 124.23
N SER A 586 35.80 40.37 123.81
CA SER A 586 35.87 38.89 123.77
C SER A 586 35.22 38.14 124.96
N LEU A 587 34.05 37.55 124.72
CA LEU A 587 33.32 36.42 125.38
C LEU A 587 32.01 36.24 124.55
N SER A 588 31.26 35.15 124.48
CA SER A 588 31.33 33.73 124.94
C SER A 588 30.36 32.92 124.04
N GLN A 589 30.74 31.81 123.40
CA GLN A 589 30.66 30.41 123.89
C GLN A 589 29.22 29.81 123.95
N GLY A 590 28.99 28.67 123.28
CA GLY A 590 27.71 27.92 123.23
C GLY A 590 26.99 28.04 121.86
N ASN A 591 26.90 27.08 120.92
CA ASN A 591 27.28 25.65 120.77
C ASN A 591 26.10 24.63 120.81
N LEU A 592 25.97 23.85 119.71
CA LEU A 592 25.21 22.60 119.48
C LEU A 592 23.69 22.60 119.12
N THR A 593 23.34 21.61 118.27
CA THR A 593 22.01 21.09 117.83
C THR A 593 20.99 22.11 117.28
N SER A 594 20.58 22.12 116.01
CA SER A 594 20.16 21.06 115.04
C SER A 594 18.73 20.52 115.24
N SER A 595 17.92 20.67 114.19
CA SER A 595 16.67 19.93 113.89
C SER A 595 15.44 20.22 114.78
N ALA A 596 14.19 20.02 114.33
CA ALA A 596 13.55 20.01 112.98
C ALA A 596 12.01 19.86 113.16
N LEU A 597 11.24 19.83 112.05
CA LEU A 597 9.83 19.39 111.96
C LEU A 597 8.83 20.33 112.68
N VAL A 598 7.49 20.16 112.65
CA VAL A 598 6.54 19.15 112.12
C VAL A 598 5.27 19.93 111.62
N VAL A 599 4.32 19.43 110.83
CA VAL A 599 4.05 18.11 110.21
C VAL A 599 4.16 18.27 108.66
N SER A 600 3.36 17.84 107.68
CA SER A 600 2.31 16.82 107.39
C SER A 600 2.23 16.73 105.85
N ASN A 601 2.02 15.62 105.14
CA ASN A 601 1.89 14.17 105.45
C ASN A 601 2.41 13.42 104.17
N GLY A 602 2.29 12.11 103.88
CA GLY A 602 1.36 11.05 104.26
C GLY A 602 0.11 11.07 103.36
N GLU A 603 -0.26 10.03 102.61
CA GLU A 603 0.27 8.66 102.40
C GLU A 603 -0.03 8.23 100.92
N ARG A 604 0.05 6.98 100.40
CA ARG A 604 0.31 5.63 100.96
C ARG A 604 0.83 4.64 99.89
N SER A 605 2.03 4.06 100.12
CA SER A 605 2.53 2.78 99.58
C SER A 605 2.72 2.59 98.05
N LEU A 606 3.66 1.80 97.51
CA LEU A 606 4.89 1.08 97.94
C LEU A 606 5.68 0.72 96.61
N MET A 607 6.84 0.03 96.52
CA MET A 607 7.58 -0.81 97.49
C MET A 607 9.14 -0.71 97.41
N SER A 608 9.82 -1.75 96.88
CA SER A 608 11.24 -2.14 97.02
C SER A 608 11.62 -3.05 95.81
N THR A 609 12.87 -3.38 95.41
CA THR A 609 14.21 -3.35 96.07
C THR A 609 15.36 -3.26 95.01
N ALA A 610 16.60 -3.00 95.44
CA ALA A 610 17.87 -3.04 94.65
C ALA A 610 18.75 -4.25 95.09
N PRO A 611 20.11 -4.35 94.94
CA PRO A 611 21.11 -3.56 94.15
C PRO A 611 22.28 -4.36 93.46
N GLY A 612 23.12 -3.68 92.65
CA GLY A 612 24.59 -3.69 92.89
C GLY A 612 25.61 -4.21 91.82
N LYS A 613 26.59 -3.32 91.49
CA LYS A 613 27.96 -3.56 90.93
C LYS A 613 28.12 -4.07 89.47
N GLY A 614 29.30 -3.83 88.89
CA GLY A 614 29.75 -4.30 87.56
C GLY A 614 31.20 -3.87 87.22
N ALA A 615 31.79 -4.37 86.12
CA ALA A 615 33.06 -3.88 85.52
C ALA A 615 33.41 -4.52 84.13
N ARG A 616 34.07 -3.74 83.26
CA ARG A 616 34.92 -4.12 82.07
C ARG A 616 34.29 -4.76 80.79
N ILE A 617 34.43 -4.06 79.65
CA ILE A 617 35.25 -4.38 78.42
C ILE A 617 35.21 -5.85 77.91
N PRO A 618 35.03 -6.20 76.60
CA PRO A 618 35.50 -5.47 75.38
C PRO A 618 34.59 -5.36 74.10
N VAL A 619 34.66 -4.21 73.39
CA VAL A 619 35.16 -3.98 71.99
C VAL A 619 34.59 -4.75 70.74
N LEU A 620 34.38 -4.02 69.61
CA LEU A 620 34.07 -4.40 68.19
C LEU A 620 32.60 -4.86 67.83
N HIS A 621 32.00 -4.60 66.65
CA HIS A 621 32.19 -3.57 65.59
C HIS A 621 30.95 -3.39 64.64
N TYR A 622 31.11 -2.73 63.48
CA TYR A 622 30.04 -2.14 62.63
C TYR A 622 29.46 -2.98 61.45
N ILE A 623 28.20 -2.63 61.14
CA ILE A 623 27.39 -2.67 59.87
C ILE A 623 28.23 -2.33 58.60
N PRO A 624 28.06 -2.93 57.37
CA PRO A 624 26.89 -2.67 56.47
C PRO A 624 26.44 -3.67 55.35
N LYS A 625 25.17 -3.50 54.93
CA LYS A 625 24.53 -3.61 53.57
C LYS A 625 24.70 -4.83 52.61
N SER A 626 23.52 -5.36 52.23
CA SER A 626 23.03 -5.78 50.88
C SER A 626 23.47 -7.09 50.18
N SER A 627 22.46 -7.72 49.54
CA SER A 627 22.48 -8.77 48.49
C SER A 627 22.96 -10.21 48.81
N PRO A 628 22.10 -11.24 48.64
CA PRO A 628 22.47 -12.66 48.72
C PRO A 628 22.62 -13.31 47.32
N ASN A 629 23.45 -14.36 47.16
CA ASN A 629 23.41 -15.21 45.96
C ASN A 629 24.07 -16.61 46.12
N SER A 630 23.27 -17.70 46.12
CA SER A 630 23.69 -19.13 46.10
C SER A 630 24.53 -19.61 47.32
N SER A 631 24.72 -20.91 47.62
CA SER A 631 24.08 -22.20 47.30
C SER A 631 24.41 -23.18 48.46
N TYR A 632 23.65 -24.24 48.75
CA TYR A 632 23.83 -25.59 48.18
C TYR A 632 22.72 -26.59 48.62
N SER A 633 22.71 -27.74 47.95
CA SER A 633 21.82 -28.91 48.08
C SER A 633 21.72 -29.59 49.45
N ASN A 634 20.57 -30.21 49.77
CA ASN A 634 20.45 -31.68 49.62
C ASN A 634 19.03 -32.32 49.68
N GLN A 635 18.91 -33.40 48.89
CA GLN A 635 18.05 -34.60 49.00
C GLN A 635 16.50 -34.52 49.12
N GLY A 636 15.87 -35.22 48.16
CA GLY A 636 14.60 -35.94 48.30
C GLY A 636 14.50 -37.07 47.25
N PRO A 637 13.84 -38.21 47.52
CA PRO A 637 13.48 -39.22 46.50
C PRO A 637 12.28 -38.72 45.65
N GLY A 638 11.96 -39.17 44.43
CA GLY A 638 12.24 -40.42 43.70
C GLY A 638 10.90 -41.15 43.44
N GLY A 639 10.45 -41.51 42.23
CA GLY A 639 10.99 -41.39 40.85
C GLY A 639 9.87 -41.16 39.79
N SER A 640 10.20 -40.88 38.51
CA SER A 640 10.16 -41.83 37.36
C SER A 640 8.73 -42.26 36.91
N ASN A 641 8.27 -42.20 35.65
CA ASN A 641 8.84 -42.01 34.29
C ASN A 641 7.83 -41.22 33.38
N GLY A 642 8.14 -40.71 32.18
CA GLY A 642 9.42 -40.54 31.48
C GLY A 642 9.35 -40.15 29.98
N ILE A 643 10.42 -39.50 29.50
CA ILE A 643 11.06 -39.60 28.17
C ILE A 643 10.36 -39.05 26.89
N LEU A 644 10.85 -37.90 26.38
CA LEU A 644 11.68 -37.79 25.14
C LEU A 644 12.32 -36.36 25.02
N PRO A 645 13.52 -36.17 24.42
CA PRO A 645 14.31 -34.93 24.58
C PRO A 645 14.44 -34.02 23.35
N ILE A 646 14.70 -32.73 23.58
CA ILE A 646 15.11 -31.72 22.58
C ILE A 646 16.65 -31.58 22.54
N PRO A 647 17.33 -31.66 21.38
CA PRO A 647 18.78 -31.53 21.28
C PRO A 647 19.27 -30.07 21.16
N LYS A 648 20.45 -29.79 21.72
CA LYS A 648 21.25 -28.56 21.45
C LYS A 648 22.29 -28.80 20.34
N PRO A 649 22.75 -27.76 19.62
CA PRO A 649 23.55 -27.93 18.40
C PRO A 649 25.06 -28.17 18.66
N PRO A 650 25.75 -28.94 17.78
CA PRO A 650 27.20 -29.09 17.81
C PRO A 650 27.94 -27.97 17.06
N LYS A 651 29.19 -27.70 17.45
CA LYS A 651 30.12 -26.84 16.69
C LYS A 651 30.73 -27.63 15.53
N GLY A 652 30.81 -27.04 14.35
CA GLY A 652 31.11 -27.75 13.11
C GLY A 652 32.58 -28.09 12.82
N LYS A 653 32.77 -28.86 11.76
CA LYS A 653 33.98 -28.89 10.91
C LYS A 653 33.56 -28.56 9.47
N ALA A 654 34.45 -27.98 8.68
CA ALA A 654 34.14 -27.50 7.34
C ALA A 654 34.28 -28.59 6.26
N SER A 655 33.47 -28.49 5.21
CA SER A 655 33.63 -29.20 3.93
C SER A 655 33.40 -28.23 2.74
N SER A 656 33.79 -28.64 1.53
CA SER A 656 34.05 -27.73 0.42
C SER A 656 32.81 -27.34 -0.40
N VAL A 657 32.80 -26.10 -0.92
CA VAL A 657 31.70 -25.50 -1.69
C VAL A 657 31.68 -25.94 -3.17
N ASN A 658 32.59 -26.82 -3.60
CA ASN A 658 32.82 -27.12 -5.02
C ASN A 658 31.84 -28.15 -5.65
N GLU A 659 31.08 -28.88 -4.85
CA GLU A 659 30.35 -30.07 -5.31
C GLU A 659 28.96 -29.76 -5.92
N THR A 660 28.30 -28.67 -5.46
CA THR A 660 26.97 -28.27 -5.96
C THR A 660 26.94 -27.77 -7.41
N ARG A 661 28.09 -27.35 -7.98
CA ARG A 661 28.14 -26.88 -9.38
C ARG A 661 28.07 -28.00 -10.42
N HIS A 662 28.49 -29.22 -10.08
CA HIS A 662 28.54 -30.33 -11.05
C HIS A 662 27.19 -31.05 -11.23
N ARG A 663 26.27 -31.00 -10.23
CA ARG A 663 24.94 -31.64 -10.35
C ARG A 663 23.96 -30.94 -11.29
N ILE A 664 24.10 -29.62 -11.50
CA ILE A 664 23.16 -28.86 -12.36
C ILE A 664 23.48 -29.07 -13.85
N ALA A 665 24.77 -29.15 -14.21
CA ALA A 665 25.20 -29.36 -15.60
C ALA A 665 24.77 -30.73 -16.18
N GLY A 666 24.61 -31.76 -15.34
CA GLY A 666 24.19 -33.09 -15.78
C GLY A 666 22.72 -33.21 -16.20
N ILE A 667 21.83 -32.38 -15.63
CA ILE A 667 20.37 -32.51 -15.81
C ILE A 667 19.89 -31.86 -17.11
N LEU A 668 20.61 -30.85 -17.63
CA LEU A 668 20.26 -30.19 -18.89
C LEU A 668 20.69 -30.96 -20.14
N LYS A 669 21.53 -31.99 -20.02
CA LYS A 669 22.11 -32.72 -21.17
C LYS A 669 21.34 -34.00 -21.56
N SER A 670 20.27 -34.34 -20.85
CA SER A 670 19.51 -35.60 -21.00
C SER A 670 18.09 -35.45 -21.56
N ARG A 671 17.70 -34.25 -22.04
CA ARG A 671 16.36 -33.97 -22.60
C ARG A 671 16.34 -33.52 -24.07
N LEU A 672 17.44 -33.69 -24.81
CA LEU A 672 17.59 -33.24 -26.20
C LEU A 672 18.00 -34.35 -27.19
N SER A 673 17.78 -35.62 -26.83
CA SER A 673 18.17 -36.79 -27.66
C SER A 673 17.03 -37.79 -27.89
N GLN A 674 15.81 -37.30 -28.13
CA GLN A 674 14.66 -38.11 -28.56
C GLN A 674 13.71 -37.29 -29.44
N HIS A 675 14.08 -37.12 -30.72
CA HIS A 675 13.20 -37.21 -31.90
C HIS A 675 14.00 -36.83 -33.16
N ARG A 676 14.17 -37.77 -34.08
CA ARG A 676 14.31 -37.52 -35.52
C ARG A 676 13.11 -38.18 -36.21
N PRO A 677 12.67 -37.68 -37.38
CA PRO A 677 11.55 -38.28 -38.09
C PRO A 677 11.97 -39.59 -38.78
N GLY A 678 11.08 -40.58 -38.76
CA GLY A 678 11.06 -41.61 -39.81
C GLY A 678 10.33 -41.07 -41.04
N TRP A 679 10.65 -41.60 -42.21
CA TRP A 679 9.88 -41.39 -43.44
C TRP A 679 9.04 -42.64 -43.69
N ASP A 680 7.77 -42.44 -44.00
CA ASP A 680 6.99 -43.07 -45.07
C ASP A 680 5.71 -42.24 -45.27
#